data_AF-A0A8J7K4S2-F1
#
_entry.id   AF-A0A8J7K4S2-F1
#
_cell.length_a   1.000
_cell.length_b   1.000
_cell.length_c   1.000
_cell.angle_alpha   90.00
_cell.angle_beta   90.00
_cell.angle_gamma   90.00
#
_symmetry.space_group_name_H-M   'P 1'
#
loop_
_entity.id
_entity.type
_entity.pdbx_description
1 polymer ?
#
loop_
_entity_poly.entity_id
_entity_poly.type
_entity_poly.pdbx_seq_one_letter_code
_entity_poly.pdbx_strand_id
1 'polypeptide(L)'
;MLTAFTLTADQDTLTGTANDDTFTAGVINVNNTLNDSLQAVDALNGGDGSDTLTATMNAGAVITPSMSNIENVTVRSTADGSGIDLSAASGVEKVTVENSTATAVVEGLGSVASLAVNNQNKDVSFDDSTATTLGLSVDTVGKVSKTAAVEVAVDLGATVASKATALNLTVNASNIEVKDTAGTNVATSATIAATGANEVKLTNGAASLTTLSVSGTGSVDVSETALTKLKTLTATDAGVTVDATGGVLETATTGAGKDDITVVGATVKSINTGAGDDKVTSVTTGLAATSTVDLGAGDDTLALGNASAAGAVLTAGEGTDTLAAAHADYATISGYSTANKAKITGFERLNITDVLANTDVVDLSAIGGLVSAQIAGTANTGAASVTNVGANSTVTIKGNMVAGQADGAVAISLKDSTGAADVLNLTIDQAITQNNDATVDTATSAITGITTTGVETVNVTSTGTLSTAVTAGAKTDAAVNGLVMVNNDLEVLNISGDQGLTFSSAAGMVDLKTVNASANTAGVTVNVSAAATDGSAEDITITGSAGDDTVVGSGNVDTISGGAGADTITGGAKADVLSGGAGNDIFVIAAATDSTLVNLDVISDFSANTAGQGTNGAADENGATATVADRTGDIIDLSFATPAVLELSVQSNASDAQTFLQNASTDATLAAVNVALDSSSGNLYIDADNNGTVDTVIQLNGVTTITEAAFII
;
A
#
# COMPACT_ATOMS: atom_id res chain seq x y z
N MET A 1 -51.12 -29.16 13.12
CA MET A 1 -50.01 -29.30 14.09
C MET A 1 -48.89 -29.93 13.31
N LEU A 2 -47.66 -29.40 13.37
CA LEU A 2 -46.51 -30.03 12.73
C LEU A 2 -46.31 -31.43 13.30
N THR A 3 -46.29 -32.47 12.47
CA THR A 3 -46.03 -33.85 12.93
C THR A 3 -44.58 -34.20 12.62
N ALA A 4 -43.87 -34.76 13.60
CA ALA A 4 -42.46 -35.14 13.46
C ALA A 4 -42.30 -36.66 13.53
N PHE A 5 -41.63 -37.22 12.53
CA PHE A 5 -41.28 -38.62 12.42
C PHE A 5 -39.77 -38.79 12.53
N THR A 6 -39.31 -39.74 13.35
CA THR A 6 -37.89 -40.09 13.45
C THR A 6 -37.69 -41.47 12.86
N LEU A 7 -36.83 -41.57 11.85
CA LEU A 7 -36.52 -42.83 11.19
C LEU A 7 -35.63 -43.70 12.09
N THR A 8 -35.76 -45.01 11.91
CA THR A 8 -35.01 -46.04 12.62
C THR A 8 -33.98 -46.68 11.69
N ALA A 9 -33.14 -47.58 12.20
CA ALA A 9 -32.22 -48.33 11.34
C ALA A 9 -32.90 -49.49 10.61
N ASP A 10 -34.18 -49.72 10.87
CA ASP A 10 -35.02 -50.74 10.23
C ASP A 10 -35.81 -50.12 9.08
N GLN A 11 -36.49 -50.95 8.28
CA GLN A 11 -37.37 -50.47 7.22
C GLN A 11 -38.51 -49.61 7.78
N ASP A 12 -38.54 -48.35 7.37
CA ASP A 12 -39.62 -47.43 7.71
C ASP A 12 -40.64 -47.32 6.57
N THR A 13 -41.93 -47.34 6.93
CA THR A 13 -43.04 -47.05 6.01
C THR A 13 -43.95 -46.03 6.67
N LEU A 14 -43.71 -44.76 6.36
CA LEU A 14 -44.31 -43.64 7.06
C LEU A 14 -45.17 -42.82 6.10
N THR A 15 -46.33 -42.39 6.58
CA THR A 15 -47.24 -41.50 5.85
C THR A 15 -47.60 -40.35 6.75
N GLY A 16 -47.35 -39.13 6.28
CA GLY A 16 -47.71 -37.89 6.95
C GLY A 16 -49.21 -37.61 6.88
N THR A 17 -49.53 -36.38 7.21
CA THR A 17 -50.86 -35.87 7.49
C THR A 17 -51.28 -34.91 6.38
N ALA A 18 -52.16 -33.96 6.70
CA ALA A 18 -52.53 -32.87 5.80
C ALA A 18 -51.92 -31.52 6.21
N ASN A 19 -50.95 -31.54 7.14
CA ASN A 19 -50.18 -30.37 7.55
C ASN A 19 -48.72 -30.64 7.22
N ASP A 20 -47.90 -29.58 7.23
CA ASP A 20 -46.45 -29.67 7.14
C ASP A 20 -45.88 -30.66 8.16
N ASP A 21 -45.22 -31.70 7.68
CA ASP A 21 -44.61 -32.75 8.46
C ASP A 21 -43.09 -32.81 8.27
N THR A 22 -42.38 -33.36 9.26
CA THR A 22 -40.92 -33.47 9.24
C THR A 22 -40.48 -34.91 9.49
N PHE A 23 -39.68 -35.45 8.59
CA PHE A 23 -39.02 -36.75 8.71
C PHE A 23 -37.54 -36.53 9.04
N THR A 24 -37.03 -37.12 10.11
CA THR A 24 -35.64 -36.94 10.55
C THR A 24 -34.90 -38.26 10.54
N ALA A 25 -33.79 -38.31 9.80
CA ALA A 25 -32.85 -39.41 9.74
C ALA A 25 -31.44 -39.01 10.20
N GLY A 26 -30.74 -39.92 10.89
CA GLY A 26 -29.37 -39.73 11.39
C GLY A 26 -29.24 -39.62 12.92
N VAL A 27 -30.03 -40.39 13.67
CA VAL A 27 -30.05 -40.35 15.15
C VAL A 27 -28.70 -40.74 15.76
N ILE A 28 -28.26 -39.98 16.76
CA ILE A 28 -27.11 -40.27 17.61
C ILE A 28 -27.46 -41.50 18.48
N ASN A 29 -26.74 -42.62 18.32
CA ASN A 29 -26.90 -43.74 19.25
C ASN A 29 -26.36 -43.40 20.65
N VAL A 30 -26.76 -44.19 21.67
CA VAL A 30 -26.39 -44.05 23.10
C VAL A 30 -24.88 -43.96 23.40
N ASN A 31 -24.03 -44.25 22.43
CA ASN A 31 -22.57 -44.21 22.44
C ASN A 31 -21.98 -43.07 21.57
N ASN A 32 -22.78 -42.06 21.23
CA ASN A 32 -22.37 -40.86 20.50
C ASN A 32 -21.85 -41.14 19.07
N THR A 33 -22.23 -42.27 18.48
CA THR A 33 -21.90 -42.65 17.10
C THR A 33 -23.12 -42.41 16.21
N LEU A 34 -22.96 -41.64 15.13
CA LEU A 34 -24.02 -41.44 14.14
C LEU A 34 -24.26 -42.74 13.37
N ASN A 35 -25.49 -43.25 13.41
CA ASN A 35 -25.92 -44.36 12.55
C ASN A 35 -26.84 -43.83 11.44
N ASP A 36 -26.69 -44.38 10.24
CA ASP A 36 -27.52 -44.02 9.10
C ASP A 36 -28.90 -44.65 9.27
N SER A 37 -29.89 -43.83 9.60
CA SER A 37 -31.27 -44.29 9.78
C SER A 37 -32.12 -44.06 8.53
N LEU A 38 -31.53 -43.60 7.43
CA LEU A 38 -32.20 -43.61 6.12
C LEU A 38 -31.63 -44.79 5.33
N GLN A 39 -32.50 -45.64 4.83
CA GLN A 39 -32.15 -46.88 4.14
C GLN A 39 -32.85 -46.93 2.78
N ALA A 40 -32.27 -47.65 1.82
CA ALA A 40 -32.86 -47.79 0.48
C ALA A 40 -34.20 -48.55 0.48
N VAL A 41 -34.54 -49.22 1.58
CA VAL A 41 -35.81 -49.94 1.77
C VAL A 41 -36.93 -49.06 2.32
N ASP A 42 -36.62 -47.82 2.72
CA ASP A 42 -37.59 -46.91 3.33
C ASP A 42 -38.55 -46.34 2.29
N ALA A 43 -39.81 -46.20 2.71
CA ALA A 43 -40.89 -45.62 1.93
C ALA A 43 -41.55 -44.48 2.72
N LEU A 44 -41.33 -43.25 2.27
CA LEU A 44 -41.83 -42.04 2.92
C LEU A 44 -42.86 -41.34 2.05
N ASN A 45 -43.98 -40.95 2.63
CA ASN A 45 -44.98 -40.12 1.97
C ASN A 45 -45.36 -38.95 2.88
N GLY A 46 -45.16 -37.70 2.46
CA GLY A 46 -45.49 -36.53 3.28
C GLY A 46 -47.00 -36.27 3.40
N GLY A 47 -47.78 -36.64 2.39
CA GLY A 47 -49.23 -36.37 2.38
C GLY A 47 -49.56 -35.04 1.68
N ASP A 48 -50.41 -34.21 2.29
CA ASP A 48 -50.66 -32.84 1.83
C ASP A 48 -49.92 -31.88 2.78
N GLY A 49 -49.35 -30.79 2.26
CA GLY A 49 -48.61 -29.83 3.08
C GLY A 49 -47.32 -29.41 2.38
N SER A 50 -46.44 -28.73 3.10
CA SER A 50 -45.03 -28.59 2.71
C SER A 50 -44.18 -29.46 3.64
N ASP A 51 -43.82 -30.64 3.16
CA ASP A 51 -43.18 -31.67 3.96
C ASP A 51 -41.66 -31.62 3.81
N THR A 52 -40.95 -32.03 4.88
CA THR A 52 -39.49 -31.93 4.96
C THR A 52 -38.85 -33.24 5.37
N LEU A 53 -37.84 -33.70 4.63
CA LEU A 53 -36.87 -34.70 5.09
C LEU A 53 -35.58 -34.00 5.54
N THR A 54 -35.07 -34.35 6.72
CA THR A 54 -33.72 -34.00 7.19
C THR A 54 -32.91 -35.26 7.40
N ALA A 55 -31.87 -35.47 6.61
CA ALA A 55 -31.05 -36.68 6.63
C ALA A 55 -29.58 -36.38 6.93
N THR A 56 -29.00 -37.10 7.89
CA THR A 56 -27.53 -37.15 8.06
C THR A 56 -26.97 -38.47 7.56
N MET A 57 -26.11 -38.39 6.54
CA MET A 57 -25.49 -39.54 5.88
C MET A 57 -24.09 -39.81 6.45
N ASN A 58 -23.79 -41.08 6.74
CA ASN A 58 -22.50 -41.49 7.33
C ASN A 58 -22.00 -42.86 6.84
N ALA A 59 -22.68 -43.48 5.86
CA ALA A 59 -22.39 -44.86 5.44
C ALA A 59 -21.30 -44.98 4.36
N GLY A 60 -20.82 -43.86 3.78
CA GLY A 60 -19.89 -43.88 2.64
C GLY A 60 -20.51 -44.45 1.36
N ALA A 61 -21.84 -44.36 1.24
CA ALA A 61 -22.61 -44.80 0.07
C ALA A 61 -23.76 -43.83 -0.23
N VAL A 62 -24.21 -43.82 -1.48
CA VAL A 62 -25.40 -43.09 -1.93
C VAL A 62 -26.64 -43.98 -1.74
N ILE A 63 -27.69 -43.45 -1.13
CA ILE A 63 -28.92 -44.19 -0.80
C ILE A 63 -30.09 -43.68 -1.64
N THR A 64 -30.87 -44.59 -2.22
CA THR A 64 -32.05 -44.27 -3.06
C THR A 64 -33.36 -44.63 -2.33
N PRO A 65 -33.89 -43.79 -1.42
CA PRO A 65 -35.16 -44.05 -0.74
C PRO A 65 -36.36 -43.80 -1.67
N SER A 66 -37.49 -44.50 -1.43
CA SER A 66 -38.75 -44.19 -2.13
C SER A 66 -39.48 -43.07 -1.40
N MET A 67 -39.68 -41.94 -2.08
CA MET A 67 -40.32 -40.76 -1.49
C MET A 67 -41.43 -40.21 -2.40
N SER A 68 -42.55 -39.81 -1.81
CA SER A 68 -43.62 -39.08 -2.50
C SER A 68 -44.12 -37.93 -1.65
N ASN A 69 -44.46 -36.79 -2.28
CA ASN A 69 -44.97 -35.60 -1.59
C ASN A 69 -44.05 -35.18 -0.43
N ILE A 70 -42.74 -35.09 -0.69
CA ILE A 70 -41.77 -34.47 0.22
C ILE A 70 -41.11 -33.37 -0.58
N GLU A 71 -41.49 -32.13 -0.31
CA GLU A 71 -41.10 -30.97 -1.13
C GLU A 71 -39.69 -30.48 -0.77
N ASN A 72 -39.29 -30.62 0.49
CA ASN A 72 -38.01 -30.13 1.00
C ASN A 72 -37.12 -31.28 1.48
N VAL A 73 -35.89 -31.36 0.95
CA VAL A 73 -34.89 -32.34 1.40
C VAL A 73 -33.66 -31.60 1.91
N THR A 74 -33.26 -31.87 3.15
CA THR A 74 -32.06 -31.31 3.80
C THR A 74 -31.07 -32.44 4.08
N VAL A 75 -29.83 -32.29 3.60
CA VAL A 75 -28.79 -33.32 3.66
C VAL A 75 -27.56 -32.80 4.40
N ARG A 76 -27.03 -33.64 5.30
CA ARG A 76 -25.73 -33.45 5.95
C ARG A 76 -24.87 -34.68 5.73
N SER A 77 -23.67 -34.52 5.17
CA SER A 77 -22.70 -35.61 5.01
C SER A 77 -21.61 -35.57 6.08
N THR A 78 -21.31 -36.73 6.66
CA THR A 78 -20.25 -36.89 7.69
C THR A 78 -19.14 -37.87 7.29
N ALA A 79 -19.28 -38.54 6.14
CA ALA A 79 -18.27 -39.41 5.56
C ALA A 79 -18.25 -39.26 4.03
N ASP A 80 -17.05 -39.18 3.43
CA ASP A 80 -16.91 -39.01 1.98
C ASP A 80 -17.57 -40.18 1.22
N GLY A 81 -18.20 -39.87 0.09
CA GLY A 81 -18.98 -40.82 -0.70
C GLY A 81 -20.38 -41.11 -0.17
N SER A 82 -20.81 -40.45 0.92
CA SER A 82 -22.19 -40.53 1.41
C SER A 82 -23.09 -39.54 0.67
N GLY A 83 -24.30 -39.96 0.30
CA GLY A 83 -25.24 -39.11 -0.43
C GLY A 83 -26.65 -39.68 -0.52
N ILE A 84 -27.54 -38.93 -1.17
CA ILE A 84 -28.92 -39.36 -1.45
C ILE A 84 -29.18 -39.29 -2.95
N ASP A 85 -29.82 -40.32 -3.49
CA ASP A 85 -30.30 -40.36 -4.86
C ASP A 85 -31.83 -40.19 -4.86
N LEU A 86 -32.28 -39.11 -5.48
CA LEU A 86 -33.68 -38.70 -5.57
C LEU A 86 -34.37 -39.24 -6.83
N SER A 87 -33.72 -40.12 -7.61
CA SER A 87 -34.29 -40.68 -8.84
C SER A 87 -35.59 -41.47 -8.63
N ALA A 88 -35.80 -41.99 -7.42
CA ALA A 88 -37.03 -42.68 -7.00
C ALA A 88 -38.02 -41.78 -6.24
N ALA A 89 -37.72 -40.47 -6.11
CA ALA A 89 -38.56 -39.50 -5.43
C ALA A 89 -39.52 -38.78 -6.41
N SER A 90 -40.69 -38.39 -5.92
CA SER A 90 -41.63 -37.52 -6.63
C SER A 90 -42.13 -36.39 -5.73
N GLY A 91 -42.20 -35.17 -6.27
CA GLY A 91 -42.69 -33.99 -5.55
C GLY A 91 -41.61 -33.14 -4.87
N VAL A 92 -40.32 -33.49 -4.97
CA VAL A 92 -39.23 -32.66 -4.44
C VAL A 92 -39.17 -31.33 -5.20
N GLU A 93 -39.17 -30.22 -4.46
CA GLU A 93 -39.08 -28.86 -5.01
C GLU A 93 -37.76 -28.18 -4.61
N LYS A 94 -37.26 -28.45 -3.41
CA LYS A 94 -36.05 -27.83 -2.84
C LYS A 94 -35.12 -28.85 -2.21
N VAL A 95 -33.83 -28.74 -2.50
CA VAL A 95 -32.76 -29.51 -1.85
C VAL A 95 -31.79 -28.56 -1.17
N THR A 96 -31.46 -28.83 0.09
CA THR A 96 -30.49 -28.08 0.89
C THR A 96 -29.39 -29.01 1.38
N VAL A 97 -28.13 -28.61 1.22
CA VAL A 97 -26.98 -29.25 1.83
C VAL A 97 -26.42 -28.31 2.88
N GLU A 98 -26.25 -28.80 4.11
CA GLU A 98 -25.75 -27.93 5.18
C GLU A 98 -24.95 -28.67 6.25
N ASN A 99 -24.03 -27.95 6.90
CA ASN A 99 -23.28 -28.40 8.06
C ASN A 99 -22.53 -29.73 7.85
N SER A 100 -22.08 -30.02 6.63
CA SER A 100 -21.39 -31.27 6.33
C SER A 100 -19.92 -31.18 6.73
N THR A 101 -19.38 -32.30 7.19
CA THR A 101 -17.94 -32.44 7.54
C THR A 101 -17.15 -33.20 6.48
N ALA A 102 -17.87 -33.76 5.50
CA ALA A 102 -17.37 -34.48 4.34
C ALA A 102 -18.04 -33.95 3.05
N THR A 103 -17.56 -34.36 1.88
CA THR A 103 -18.23 -34.04 0.61
C THR A 103 -19.65 -34.61 0.61
N ALA A 104 -20.61 -33.78 0.18
CA ALA A 104 -22.02 -34.16 0.11
C ALA A 104 -22.44 -34.37 -1.34
N VAL A 105 -23.17 -35.46 -1.62
CA VAL A 105 -23.64 -35.80 -2.96
C VAL A 105 -25.16 -35.94 -2.95
N VAL A 106 -25.83 -35.26 -3.87
CA VAL A 106 -27.25 -35.44 -4.17
C VAL A 106 -27.42 -35.76 -5.65
N GLU A 107 -27.92 -36.95 -5.96
CA GLU A 107 -28.14 -37.44 -7.31
C GLU A 107 -29.64 -37.45 -7.67
N GLY A 108 -29.96 -37.61 -8.95
CA GLY A 108 -31.34 -37.81 -9.41
C GLY A 108 -32.26 -36.61 -9.23
N LEU A 109 -31.73 -35.38 -9.29
CA LEU A 109 -32.50 -34.14 -9.03
C LEU A 109 -33.71 -33.95 -9.96
N GLY A 110 -33.67 -34.47 -11.19
CA GLY A 110 -34.81 -34.37 -12.10
C GLY A 110 -35.17 -32.90 -12.37
N SER A 111 -36.42 -32.49 -12.14
CA SER A 111 -36.86 -31.10 -12.39
C SER A 111 -36.63 -30.13 -11.22
N VAL A 112 -35.97 -30.56 -10.14
CA VAL A 112 -35.66 -29.70 -8.99
C VAL A 112 -34.84 -28.49 -9.45
N ALA A 113 -35.36 -27.31 -9.15
CA ALA A 113 -34.77 -26.04 -9.58
C ALA A 113 -34.28 -25.18 -8.41
N SER A 114 -34.60 -25.51 -7.15
CA SER A 114 -34.16 -24.76 -5.97
C SER A 114 -33.17 -25.58 -5.15
N LEU A 115 -31.90 -25.17 -5.21
CA LEU A 115 -30.80 -25.74 -4.46
C LEU A 115 -30.32 -24.75 -3.40
N ALA A 116 -29.81 -25.26 -2.28
CA ALA A 116 -29.20 -24.45 -1.25
C ALA A 116 -27.97 -25.14 -0.64
N VAL A 117 -26.95 -24.36 -0.33
CA VAL A 117 -25.76 -24.79 0.41
C VAL A 117 -25.52 -23.81 1.56
N ASN A 118 -25.59 -24.26 2.80
CA ASN A 118 -25.46 -23.39 3.97
C ASN A 118 -24.37 -23.89 4.93
N ASN A 119 -23.60 -22.96 5.50
CA ASN A 119 -22.61 -23.23 6.55
C ASN A 119 -21.71 -24.44 6.21
N GLN A 120 -21.01 -24.33 5.09
CA GLN A 120 -20.36 -25.47 4.45
C GLN A 120 -18.90 -25.15 4.11
N ASN A 121 -17.99 -26.06 4.47
CA ASN A 121 -16.54 -25.95 4.19
C ASN A 121 -16.01 -27.13 3.36
N LYS A 122 -16.91 -27.86 2.70
CA LYS A 122 -16.65 -29.06 1.91
C LYS A 122 -17.45 -29.03 0.63
N ASP A 123 -16.93 -29.68 -0.41
CA ASP A 123 -17.57 -29.71 -1.72
C ASP A 123 -18.98 -30.34 -1.66
N VAL A 124 -19.82 -29.88 -2.59
CA VAL A 124 -21.20 -30.34 -2.76
C VAL A 124 -21.41 -30.70 -4.23
N SER A 125 -22.00 -31.86 -4.50
CA SER A 125 -22.42 -32.29 -5.83
C SER A 125 -23.93 -32.37 -5.93
N PHE A 126 -24.48 -31.75 -6.97
CA PHE A 126 -25.89 -31.76 -7.35
C PHE A 126 -26.00 -32.32 -8.77
N ASP A 127 -26.35 -33.61 -8.88
CA ASP A 127 -26.28 -34.36 -10.12
C ASP A 127 -27.66 -34.63 -10.75
N ASP A 128 -27.63 -34.83 -12.07
CA ASP A 128 -28.79 -35.18 -12.91
C ASP A 128 -29.98 -34.20 -12.85
N SER A 129 -29.70 -32.90 -12.67
CA SER A 129 -30.71 -31.86 -12.85
C SER A 129 -31.09 -31.70 -14.32
N THR A 130 -32.37 -31.50 -14.57
CA THR A 130 -32.97 -31.24 -15.89
C THR A 130 -33.63 -29.86 -15.97
N ALA A 131 -33.52 -29.05 -14.91
CA ALA A 131 -34.08 -27.72 -14.84
C ALA A 131 -33.46 -26.78 -15.88
N THR A 132 -34.28 -25.96 -16.55
CA THR A 132 -33.79 -24.96 -17.52
C THR A 132 -33.28 -23.69 -16.85
N THR A 133 -33.71 -23.44 -15.61
CA THR A 133 -33.24 -22.36 -14.75
C THR A 133 -32.93 -22.97 -13.40
N LEU A 134 -31.69 -22.81 -12.95
CA LEU A 134 -31.25 -23.36 -11.68
C LEU A 134 -31.07 -22.22 -10.67
N GLY A 135 -31.79 -22.30 -9.55
CA GLY A 135 -31.62 -21.44 -8.39
C GLY A 135 -30.67 -22.09 -7.40
N LEU A 136 -29.63 -21.38 -6.99
CA LEU A 136 -28.68 -21.84 -5.97
C LEU A 136 -28.53 -20.74 -4.90
N SER A 137 -28.98 -21.05 -3.68
CA SER A 137 -28.73 -20.20 -2.51
C SER A 137 -27.48 -20.69 -1.78
N VAL A 138 -26.60 -19.79 -1.41
CA VAL A 138 -25.32 -20.08 -0.75
C VAL A 138 -25.17 -19.12 0.42
N ASP A 139 -25.07 -19.65 1.63
CA ASP A 139 -24.95 -18.84 2.85
C ASP A 139 -23.81 -19.32 3.73
N THR A 140 -22.81 -18.44 3.90
CA THR A 140 -21.62 -18.69 4.75
C THR A 140 -20.91 -19.98 4.33
N VAL A 141 -20.50 -20.04 3.07
CA VAL A 141 -19.83 -21.21 2.46
C VAL A 141 -18.41 -20.86 2.08
N GLY A 142 -17.44 -21.68 2.50
CA GLY A 142 -16.03 -21.42 2.29
C GLY A 142 -15.47 -20.27 3.13
N LYS A 143 -14.19 -19.93 2.93
CA LYS A 143 -13.54 -18.81 3.61
C LYS A 143 -13.34 -17.67 2.61
N VAL A 144 -14.03 -16.56 2.80
CA VAL A 144 -13.84 -15.35 1.98
C VAL A 144 -12.43 -14.80 2.19
N SER A 145 -11.59 -14.83 1.15
CA SER A 145 -10.26 -14.22 1.14
C SER A 145 -9.58 -14.41 -0.22
N LYS A 146 -9.11 -13.30 -0.80
CA LYS A 146 -8.20 -13.25 -1.96
C LYS A 146 -6.91 -14.08 -1.83
N THR A 147 -6.60 -14.63 -0.66
CA THR A 147 -5.38 -15.39 -0.33
C THR A 147 -5.67 -16.77 0.27
N ALA A 148 -6.94 -17.14 0.48
CA ALA A 148 -7.30 -18.47 0.94
C ALA A 148 -7.28 -19.46 -0.22
N ALA A 149 -6.54 -20.56 -0.06
CA ALA A 149 -6.14 -21.42 -1.18
C ALA A 149 -7.21 -22.42 -1.68
N VAL A 150 -8.44 -22.44 -1.15
CA VAL A 150 -9.43 -23.45 -1.53
C VAL A 150 -10.86 -22.89 -1.46
N GLU A 151 -11.43 -22.58 -2.61
CA GLU A 151 -12.88 -22.39 -2.80
C GLU A 151 -13.66 -23.67 -2.45
N VAL A 152 -14.91 -23.56 -1.98
CA VAL A 152 -15.81 -24.73 -1.90
C VAL A 152 -16.43 -24.99 -3.26
N ALA A 153 -16.24 -26.18 -3.82
CA ALA A 153 -16.85 -26.51 -5.10
C ALA A 153 -18.32 -26.89 -4.92
N VAL A 154 -19.19 -26.22 -5.67
CA VAL A 154 -20.58 -26.62 -5.91
C VAL A 154 -20.67 -27.13 -7.35
N ASP A 155 -20.60 -28.45 -7.51
CA ASP A 155 -20.73 -29.11 -8.80
C ASP A 155 -22.21 -29.29 -9.15
N LEU A 156 -22.60 -28.82 -10.33
CA LEU A 156 -23.96 -28.89 -10.86
C LEU A 156 -24.12 -29.96 -11.95
N GLY A 157 -23.16 -30.89 -12.07
CA GLY A 157 -23.31 -32.10 -12.89
C GLY A 157 -22.01 -32.86 -13.23
N ALA A 158 -21.89 -34.09 -12.73
CA ALA A 158 -20.82 -35.03 -13.05
C ALA A 158 -21.20 -36.07 -14.14
N THR A 159 -22.50 -36.36 -14.37
CA THR A 159 -22.89 -37.55 -15.15
C THR A 159 -23.81 -37.37 -16.36
N VAL A 160 -24.87 -36.54 -16.41
CA VAL A 160 -25.61 -36.29 -17.68
C VAL A 160 -26.39 -34.96 -17.72
N ALA A 161 -26.12 -34.15 -18.75
CA ALA A 161 -26.93 -33.06 -19.34
C ALA A 161 -27.81 -32.20 -18.41
N SER A 162 -27.18 -31.45 -17.51
CA SER A 162 -27.84 -30.27 -16.95
C SER A 162 -28.01 -29.22 -18.07
N LYS A 163 -29.27 -28.82 -18.29
CA LYS A 163 -29.73 -27.97 -19.42
C LYS A 163 -29.90 -26.51 -19.02
N ALA A 164 -29.40 -26.11 -17.85
CA ALA A 164 -29.63 -24.78 -17.32
C ALA A 164 -29.04 -23.74 -18.28
N THR A 165 -29.91 -22.94 -18.91
CA THR A 165 -29.50 -21.78 -19.72
C THR A 165 -29.35 -20.53 -18.86
N ALA A 166 -29.93 -20.54 -17.65
CA ALA A 166 -29.86 -19.47 -16.67
C ALA A 166 -29.52 -19.99 -15.27
N LEU A 167 -28.59 -19.31 -14.59
CA LEU A 167 -28.19 -19.57 -13.22
C LEU A 167 -28.61 -18.39 -12.32
N ASN A 168 -29.42 -18.64 -11.30
CA ASN A 168 -29.86 -17.63 -10.34
C ASN A 168 -29.22 -17.93 -8.98
N LEU A 169 -28.21 -17.16 -8.61
CA LEU A 169 -27.48 -17.29 -7.36
C LEU A 169 -28.02 -16.32 -6.32
N THR A 170 -28.15 -16.78 -5.08
CA THR A 170 -28.23 -15.91 -3.89
C THR A 170 -27.03 -16.24 -3.03
N VAL A 171 -26.14 -15.28 -2.79
CA VAL A 171 -24.86 -15.52 -2.10
C VAL A 171 -24.73 -14.62 -0.89
N ASN A 172 -24.33 -15.19 0.24
CA ASN A 172 -24.05 -14.45 1.47
C ASN A 172 -22.70 -14.87 2.05
N ALA A 173 -21.76 -13.92 2.17
CA ALA A 173 -20.46 -14.12 2.81
C ALA A 173 -19.76 -15.43 2.39
N SER A 174 -19.71 -15.72 1.08
CA SER A 174 -19.30 -17.03 0.56
C SER A 174 -18.15 -16.95 -0.46
N ASN A 175 -17.25 -17.94 -0.42
CA ASN A 175 -16.23 -18.22 -1.45
C ASN A 175 -16.49 -19.62 -2.06
N ILE A 176 -16.95 -19.63 -3.31
CA ILE A 176 -17.37 -20.84 -4.02
C ILE A 176 -16.83 -20.92 -5.44
N GLU A 177 -16.60 -22.16 -5.89
CA GLU A 177 -16.50 -22.50 -7.31
C GLU A 177 -17.81 -23.14 -7.76
N VAL A 178 -18.55 -22.49 -8.66
CA VAL A 178 -19.70 -23.09 -9.33
C VAL A 178 -19.21 -23.72 -10.64
N LYS A 179 -19.22 -25.05 -10.70
CA LYS A 179 -18.72 -25.81 -11.85
C LYS A 179 -19.70 -26.84 -12.36
N ASP A 180 -19.35 -27.38 -13.52
CA ASP A 180 -20.05 -28.49 -14.17
C ASP A 180 -19.00 -29.43 -14.74
N THR A 181 -18.67 -30.47 -14.00
CA THR A 181 -17.54 -31.35 -14.35
C THR A 181 -17.74 -32.07 -15.70
N ALA A 182 -18.99 -32.27 -16.14
CA ALA A 182 -19.31 -32.91 -17.41
C ALA A 182 -19.19 -31.99 -18.65
N GLY A 183 -19.09 -30.66 -18.49
CA GLY A 183 -18.91 -29.72 -19.61
C GLY A 183 -20.14 -29.50 -20.48
N THR A 184 -21.34 -29.80 -19.98
CA THR A 184 -22.61 -29.75 -20.73
C THR A 184 -23.56 -28.63 -20.31
N ASN A 185 -23.33 -28.00 -19.16
CA ASN A 185 -24.05 -26.81 -18.72
C ASN A 185 -23.69 -25.61 -19.58
N VAL A 186 -24.70 -25.03 -20.24
CA VAL A 186 -24.58 -23.91 -21.19
C VAL A 186 -25.27 -22.68 -20.60
N ALA A 187 -24.95 -22.33 -19.35
CA ALA A 187 -25.51 -21.11 -18.77
C ALA A 187 -25.03 -19.92 -19.60
N THR A 188 -25.95 -19.30 -20.32
CA THR A 188 -25.71 -18.08 -21.12
C THR A 188 -25.98 -16.82 -20.31
N SER A 189 -26.72 -16.95 -19.20
CA SER A 189 -27.01 -15.85 -18.28
C SER A 189 -26.85 -16.29 -16.82
N ALA A 190 -26.34 -15.39 -15.98
CA ALA A 190 -26.29 -15.54 -14.54
C ALA A 190 -26.85 -14.30 -13.86
N THR A 191 -27.68 -14.49 -12.83
CA THR A 191 -28.16 -13.44 -11.92
C THR A 191 -27.65 -13.77 -10.53
N ILE A 192 -27.01 -12.82 -9.85
CA ILE A 192 -26.46 -12.99 -8.51
C ILE A 192 -27.08 -11.94 -7.59
N ALA A 193 -27.73 -12.39 -6.51
CA ALA A 193 -28.20 -11.55 -5.42
C ALA A 193 -27.27 -11.72 -4.22
N ALA A 194 -26.50 -10.69 -3.88
CA ALA A 194 -25.40 -10.79 -2.93
C ALA A 194 -25.67 -10.00 -1.63
N THR A 195 -25.25 -10.59 -0.52
CA THR A 195 -25.05 -9.93 0.78
C THR A 195 -23.67 -10.28 1.33
N GLY A 196 -23.06 -9.39 2.12
CA GLY A 196 -21.67 -9.56 2.57
C GLY A 196 -20.66 -9.54 1.41
N ALA A 197 -19.43 -9.98 1.65
CA ALA A 197 -18.40 -10.11 0.62
C ALA A 197 -18.41 -11.53 0.03
N ASN A 198 -18.41 -11.66 -1.30
CA ASN A 198 -18.48 -12.95 -1.98
C ASN A 198 -17.43 -13.10 -3.07
N GLU A 199 -16.88 -14.31 -3.20
CA GLU A 199 -16.00 -14.75 -4.29
C GLU A 199 -16.73 -15.91 -5.00
N VAL A 200 -17.05 -15.75 -6.29
CA VAL A 200 -17.85 -16.69 -7.07
C VAL A 200 -17.13 -17.01 -8.37
N LYS A 201 -16.41 -18.12 -8.37
CA LYS A 201 -15.72 -18.61 -9.56
C LYS A 201 -16.68 -19.41 -10.45
N LEU A 202 -16.78 -19.01 -11.72
CA LEU A 202 -17.71 -19.61 -12.70
C LEU A 202 -16.94 -20.38 -13.78
N THR A 203 -16.41 -21.57 -13.45
CA THR A 203 -15.46 -22.29 -14.32
C THR A 203 -16.03 -22.65 -15.70
N ASN A 204 -17.25 -23.20 -15.77
CA ASN A 204 -17.89 -23.52 -17.05
C ASN A 204 -18.66 -22.33 -17.63
N GLY A 205 -19.23 -21.50 -16.74
CA GLY A 205 -19.91 -20.26 -17.13
C GLY A 205 -19.00 -19.36 -17.97
N ALA A 206 -17.71 -19.25 -17.62
CA ALA A 206 -16.72 -18.49 -18.37
C ALA A 206 -16.68 -18.78 -19.88
N ALA A 207 -17.01 -20.01 -20.29
CA ALA A 207 -17.00 -20.44 -21.69
C ALA A 207 -18.30 -20.17 -22.45
N SER A 208 -19.43 -19.86 -21.79
CA SER A 208 -20.75 -19.67 -22.44
C SER A 208 -21.53 -18.44 -22.00
N LEU A 209 -21.19 -17.84 -20.87
CA LEU A 209 -21.91 -16.76 -20.23
C LEU A 209 -21.82 -15.49 -21.07
N THR A 210 -22.96 -15.00 -21.56
CA THR A 210 -23.07 -13.76 -22.32
C THR A 210 -23.63 -12.60 -21.50
N THR A 211 -24.35 -12.90 -20.41
CA THR A 211 -24.97 -11.88 -19.56
C THR A 211 -24.76 -12.19 -18.08
N LEU A 212 -24.29 -11.22 -17.31
CA LEU A 212 -24.16 -11.28 -15.87
C LEU A 212 -24.93 -10.11 -15.24
N SER A 213 -25.83 -10.42 -14.32
CA SER A 213 -26.52 -9.43 -13.50
C SER A 213 -26.15 -9.65 -12.04
N VAL A 214 -25.74 -8.60 -11.33
CA VAL A 214 -25.44 -8.63 -9.89
C VAL A 214 -26.30 -7.59 -9.17
N SER A 215 -26.78 -7.93 -7.99
CA SER A 215 -27.73 -7.13 -7.22
C SER A 215 -27.59 -7.42 -5.74
N GLY A 216 -28.26 -6.63 -4.90
CA GLY A 216 -28.20 -6.78 -3.46
C GLY A 216 -27.32 -5.73 -2.81
N THR A 217 -26.82 -6.02 -1.61
CA THR A 217 -26.04 -5.07 -0.79
C THR A 217 -24.62 -5.56 -0.52
N GLY A 218 -24.28 -6.76 -0.99
CA GLY A 218 -22.96 -7.35 -0.90
C GLY A 218 -22.12 -7.13 -2.14
N SER A 219 -20.82 -7.36 -2.03
CA SER A 219 -19.89 -7.35 -3.16
C SER A 219 -19.73 -8.74 -3.76
N VAL A 220 -19.39 -8.81 -5.05
CA VAL A 220 -19.15 -10.08 -5.76
C VAL A 220 -17.90 -9.98 -6.63
N ASP A 221 -16.94 -10.87 -6.38
CA ASP A 221 -15.77 -11.08 -7.24
C ASP A 221 -15.97 -12.34 -8.10
N VAL A 222 -15.97 -12.18 -9.42
CA VAL A 222 -16.02 -13.27 -10.41
C VAL A 222 -14.76 -13.29 -11.30
N SER A 223 -13.69 -12.60 -10.88
CA SER A 223 -12.51 -12.35 -11.73
C SER A 223 -11.49 -13.47 -11.78
N GLU A 224 -11.57 -14.48 -10.92
CA GLU A 224 -10.61 -15.59 -10.90
C GLU A 224 -10.55 -16.39 -12.21
N THR A 225 -11.62 -16.37 -13.01
CA THR A 225 -11.64 -17.00 -14.34
C THR A 225 -12.25 -16.03 -15.35
N ALA A 226 -11.46 -15.67 -16.36
CA ALA A 226 -11.88 -14.72 -17.37
C ALA A 226 -13.18 -15.14 -18.09
N LEU A 227 -14.19 -14.28 -18.08
CA LEU A 227 -15.49 -14.48 -18.71
C LEU A 227 -15.44 -14.15 -20.21
N THR A 228 -14.76 -14.99 -20.98
CA THR A 228 -14.42 -14.78 -22.40
C THR A 228 -15.60 -14.62 -23.39
N LYS A 229 -16.84 -14.82 -22.96
CA LYS A 229 -18.03 -14.58 -23.82
C LYS A 229 -19.00 -13.53 -23.27
N LEU A 230 -18.67 -12.91 -22.13
CA LEU A 230 -19.53 -11.92 -21.50
C LEU A 230 -19.69 -10.74 -22.45
N LYS A 231 -20.94 -10.35 -22.72
CA LYS A 231 -21.32 -9.20 -23.56
C LYS A 231 -21.95 -8.09 -22.76
N THR A 232 -22.75 -8.45 -21.76
CA THR A 232 -23.50 -7.51 -20.94
C THR A 232 -23.27 -7.81 -19.46
N LEU A 233 -22.78 -6.80 -18.75
CA LEU A 233 -22.72 -6.75 -17.29
C LEU A 233 -23.72 -5.72 -16.79
N THR A 234 -24.49 -6.06 -15.76
CA THR A 234 -25.32 -5.12 -15.01
C THR A 234 -25.13 -5.37 -13.52
N ALA A 235 -24.72 -4.38 -12.75
CA ALA A 235 -24.65 -4.47 -11.30
C ALA A 235 -25.42 -3.32 -10.66
N THR A 236 -26.06 -3.56 -9.52
CA THR A 236 -26.77 -2.51 -8.75
C THR A 236 -26.32 -2.47 -7.29
N ASP A 237 -25.21 -3.10 -6.95
CA ASP A 237 -24.85 -3.53 -5.59
C ASP A 237 -23.69 -2.72 -4.96
N ALA A 238 -23.02 -3.29 -3.95
CA ALA A 238 -21.92 -2.68 -3.20
C ALA A 238 -20.52 -2.90 -3.83
N GLY A 239 -20.45 -3.54 -5.00
CA GLY A 239 -19.25 -3.61 -5.82
C GLY A 239 -19.11 -4.95 -6.56
N VAL A 240 -18.76 -4.91 -7.84
CA VAL A 240 -18.49 -6.08 -8.68
C VAL A 240 -17.05 -6.08 -9.19
N THR A 241 -16.36 -7.22 -9.08
CA THR A 241 -15.04 -7.42 -9.70
C THR A 241 -15.16 -8.45 -10.81
N VAL A 242 -14.81 -8.07 -12.04
CA VAL A 242 -15.01 -8.88 -13.26
C VAL A 242 -13.75 -8.87 -14.11
N ASP A 243 -13.27 -10.06 -14.48
CA ASP A 243 -12.31 -10.22 -15.57
C ASP A 243 -13.01 -10.69 -16.84
N ALA A 244 -13.08 -9.83 -17.86
CA ALA A 244 -13.56 -10.16 -19.20
C ALA A 244 -12.41 -10.17 -20.23
N THR A 245 -11.18 -10.48 -19.79
CA THR A 245 -10.02 -10.63 -20.68
C THR A 245 -10.28 -11.70 -21.75
N GLY A 246 -9.90 -11.40 -23.00
CA GLY A 246 -10.19 -12.26 -24.15
C GLY A 246 -11.67 -12.30 -24.56
N GLY A 247 -12.52 -11.53 -23.88
CA GLY A 247 -13.96 -11.50 -24.09
C GLY A 247 -14.46 -10.48 -25.10
N VAL A 248 -15.79 -10.35 -25.13
CA VAL A 248 -16.53 -9.45 -26.03
C VAL A 248 -17.44 -8.53 -25.22
N LEU A 249 -16.99 -8.05 -24.05
CA LEU A 249 -17.82 -7.18 -23.22
C LEU A 249 -18.13 -5.91 -24.01
N GLU A 250 -19.41 -5.74 -24.35
CA GLU A 250 -19.91 -4.63 -25.14
C GLU A 250 -20.47 -3.54 -24.22
N THR A 251 -21.21 -3.95 -23.18
CA THR A 251 -21.91 -3.04 -22.27
C THR A 251 -21.71 -3.44 -20.82
N ALA A 252 -21.32 -2.50 -19.97
CA ALA A 252 -21.37 -2.63 -18.52
C ALA A 252 -22.11 -1.43 -17.92
N THR A 253 -22.97 -1.68 -16.94
CA THR A 253 -23.65 -0.64 -16.15
C THR A 253 -23.67 -1.10 -14.71
N THR A 254 -22.96 -0.41 -13.82
CA THR A 254 -22.83 -0.80 -12.42
C THR A 254 -23.38 0.27 -11.46
N GLY A 255 -23.16 0.09 -10.15
CA GLY A 255 -23.99 0.63 -9.09
C GLY A 255 -23.33 1.78 -8.31
N ALA A 256 -23.56 1.82 -7.00
CA ALA A 256 -22.86 2.75 -6.08
C ALA A 256 -21.70 2.04 -5.35
N GLY A 257 -21.33 0.87 -5.86
CA GLY A 257 -20.36 -0.05 -5.27
C GLY A 257 -18.96 0.24 -5.76
N LYS A 258 -17.97 -0.46 -5.20
CA LYS A 258 -16.62 -0.42 -5.76
C LYS A 258 -16.50 -1.45 -6.89
N ASP A 259 -16.49 -0.99 -8.13
CA ASP A 259 -16.45 -1.85 -9.30
C ASP A 259 -15.03 -1.94 -9.90
N ASP A 260 -14.55 -3.15 -10.22
CA ASP A 260 -13.26 -3.37 -10.90
C ASP A 260 -13.47 -4.26 -12.12
N ILE A 261 -13.44 -3.66 -13.32
CA ILE A 261 -13.82 -4.29 -14.58
C ILE A 261 -12.62 -4.32 -15.53
N THR A 262 -12.16 -5.52 -15.88
CA THR A 262 -11.12 -5.72 -16.89
C THR A 262 -11.73 -6.15 -18.24
N VAL A 263 -11.36 -5.48 -19.34
CA VAL A 263 -12.01 -5.61 -20.65
C VAL A 263 -11.02 -5.61 -21.81
N VAL A 264 -11.39 -6.19 -22.95
CA VAL A 264 -10.70 -5.97 -24.23
C VAL A 264 -11.22 -4.67 -24.87
N GLY A 265 -10.38 -3.65 -24.97
CA GLY A 265 -10.84 -2.30 -25.32
C GLY A 265 -11.63 -2.19 -26.65
N ALA A 266 -11.24 -2.95 -27.68
CA ALA A 266 -11.86 -2.88 -29.00
C ALA A 266 -13.33 -3.35 -29.04
N THR A 267 -13.81 -4.10 -28.04
CA THR A 267 -15.18 -4.63 -28.01
C THR A 267 -16.16 -3.72 -27.27
N VAL A 268 -15.64 -2.79 -26.47
CA VAL A 268 -16.43 -1.93 -25.60
C VAL A 268 -17.27 -0.95 -26.41
N LYS A 269 -18.58 -0.91 -26.14
CA LYS A 269 -19.50 0.14 -26.61
C LYS A 269 -19.76 1.16 -25.51
N SER A 270 -20.13 0.69 -24.32
CA SER A 270 -20.44 1.55 -23.18
C SER A 270 -20.07 0.88 -21.86
N ILE A 271 -19.35 1.58 -21.00
CA ILE A 271 -19.17 1.24 -19.59
C ILE A 271 -19.64 2.45 -18.78
N ASN A 272 -20.52 2.23 -17.82
CA ASN A 272 -20.96 3.24 -16.85
C ASN A 272 -20.87 2.63 -15.46
N THR A 273 -20.00 3.11 -14.58
CA THR A 273 -19.78 2.44 -13.28
C THR A 273 -20.57 3.00 -12.11
N GLY A 274 -20.88 4.30 -12.13
CA GLY A 274 -21.94 4.86 -11.29
C GLY A 274 -21.37 5.69 -10.15
N ALA A 275 -21.40 5.22 -8.91
CA ALA A 275 -20.73 5.91 -7.81
C ALA A 275 -19.87 4.91 -7.03
N GLY A 276 -18.85 5.38 -6.32
CA GLY A 276 -17.86 4.51 -5.69
C GLY A 276 -16.49 4.71 -6.34
N ASP A 277 -15.43 4.17 -5.72
CA ASP A 277 -14.07 4.27 -6.27
C ASP A 277 -13.87 3.16 -7.31
N ASP A 278 -14.28 3.41 -8.54
CA ASP A 278 -14.37 2.42 -9.60
C ASP A 278 -13.08 2.32 -10.40
N LYS A 279 -12.89 1.17 -11.04
CA LYS A 279 -11.75 0.89 -11.88
C LYS A 279 -12.16 0.17 -13.15
N VAL A 280 -11.74 0.72 -14.28
CA VAL A 280 -11.88 0.08 -15.59
C VAL A 280 -10.50 -0.11 -16.19
N THR A 281 -10.14 -1.36 -16.49
CA THR A 281 -8.86 -1.71 -17.12
C THR A 281 -9.10 -2.24 -18.52
N SER A 282 -8.60 -1.53 -19.54
CA SER A 282 -8.58 -2.04 -20.91
C SER A 282 -7.27 -2.75 -21.21
N VAL A 283 -7.35 -3.96 -21.76
CA VAL A 283 -6.20 -4.81 -22.09
C VAL A 283 -6.19 -5.22 -23.57
N THR A 284 -5.02 -5.65 -24.06
CA THR A 284 -4.77 -6.20 -25.42
C THR A 284 -4.94 -5.21 -26.58
N THR A 285 -5.97 -4.37 -26.54
CA THR A 285 -6.31 -3.36 -27.54
C THR A 285 -6.92 -2.15 -26.86
N GLY A 286 -6.67 -0.96 -27.42
CA GLY A 286 -7.29 0.28 -26.93
C GLY A 286 -8.79 0.34 -27.19
N LEU A 287 -9.48 1.20 -26.44
CA LEU A 287 -10.90 1.48 -26.62
C LEU A 287 -11.21 1.97 -28.05
N ALA A 288 -12.29 1.50 -28.66
CA ALA A 288 -12.67 1.91 -30.01
C ALA A 288 -13.15 3.37 -30.04
N ALA A 289 -13.15 4.00 -31.23
CA ALA A 289 -13.56 5.40 -31.38
C ALA A 289 -15.04 5.64 -31.07
N THR A 290 -15.84 4.57 -31.01
CA THR A 290 -17.26 4.58 -30.63
C THR A 290 -17.49 4.19 -29.18
N SER A 291 -16.43 3.85 -28.43
CA SER A 291 -16.54 3.46 -27.02
C SER A 291 -16.85 4.67 -26.15
N THR A 292 -17.69 4.43 -25.17
CA THR A 292 -18.04 5.38 -24.11
C THR A 292 -17.66 4.73 -22.79
N VAL A 293 -16.87 5.42 -21.96
CA VAL A 293 -16.57 4.99 -20.59
C VAL A 293 -16.89 6.17 -19.70
N ASP A 294 -17.73 5.93 -18.69
CA ASP A 294 -18.21 6.89 -17.71
C ASP A 294 -18.03 6.28 -16.32
N LEU A 295 -17.15 6.83 -15.49
CA LEU A 295 -16.84 6.21 -14.19
C LEU A 295 -17.81 6.71 -13.11
N GLY A 296 -18.23 7.97 -13.20
CA GLY A 296 -19.30 8.54 -12.41
C GLY A 296 -18.77 9.34 -11.20
N ALA A 297 -19.12 8.98 -9.97
CA ALA A 297 -18.73 9.77 -8.80
C ALA A 297 -17.91 8.96 -7.79
N GLY A 298 -16.73 9.43 -7.41
CA GLY A 298 -15.78 8.70 -6.57
C GLY A 298 -14.37 8.99 -7.02
N ASP A 299 -13.36 8.42 -6.36
CA ASP A 299 -11.98 8.55 -6.84
C ASP A 299 -11.67 7.39 -7.80
N ASP A 300 -11.99 7.58 -9.08
CA ASP A 300 -12.02 6.52 -10.08
C ASP A 300 -10.68 6.31 -10.79
N THR A 301 -10.52 5.17 -11.47
CA THR A 301 -9.33 4.87 -12.29
C THR A 301 -9.69 4.25 -13.64
N LEU A 302 -9.34 4.93 -14.73
CA LEU A 302 -9.28 4.33 -16.07
C LEU A 302 -7.85 3.92 -16.40
N ALA A 303 -7.58 2.61 -16.43
CA ALA A 303 -6.31 2.06 -16.84
C ALA A 303 -6.34 1.60 -18.31
N LEU A 304 -5.51 2.24 -19.13
CA LEU A 304 -5.35 1.97 -20.55
C LEU A 304 -4.10 1.12 -20.79
N GLY A 305 -4.28 -0.14 -21.16
CA GLY A 305 -3.18 -1.00 -21.62
C GLY A 305 -2.70 -0.66 -23.04
N ASN A 306 -3.47 0.16 -23.77
CA ASN A 306 -3.12 0.77 -25.04
C ASN A 306 -3.90 2.07 -25.21
N ALA A 307 -3.36 3.02 -25.99
CA ALA A 307 -4.05 4.25 -26.33
C ALA A 307 -5.45 3.96 -26.89
N SER A 308 -6.46 4.67 -26.38
CA SER A 308 -7.80 4.64 -26.97
C SER A 308 -7.75 5.10 -28.42
N ALA A 309 -8.78 4.84 -29.21
CA ALA A 309 -8.88 5.41 -30.54
C ALA A 309 -9.44 6.83 -30.45
N ALA A 310 -8.89 7.74 -31.26
CA ALA A 310 -9.36 9.11 -31.34
C ALA A 310 -10.87 9.15 -31.66
N GLY A 311 -11.66 9.68 -30.73
CA GLY A 311 -13.11 9.75 -30.85
C GLY A 311 -13.87 9.07 -29.72
N ALA A 312 -13.23 8.16 -28.97
CA ALA A 312 -13.76 7.59 -27.74
C ALA A 312 -14.13 8.70 -26.75
N VAL A 313 -15.17 8.45 -25.95
CA VAL A 313 -15.62 9.37 -24.88
C VAL A 313 -15.27 8.74 -23.55
N LEU A 314 -14.40 9.42 -22.79
CA LEU A 314 -13.87 8.96 -21.52
C LEU A 314 -14.17 10.03 -20.48
N THR A 315 -15.16 9.78 -19.63
CA THR A 315 -15.55 10.65 -18.53
C THR A 315 -15.23 9.94 -17.24
N ALA A 316 -14.46 10.58 -16.36
CA ALA A 316 -14.19 10.03 -15.04
C ALA A 316 -15.31 10.46 -14.10
N GLY A 317 -15.40 11.76 -13.78
CA GLY A 317 -16.65 12.38 -13.37
C GLY A 317 -16.43 13.32 -12.20
N GLU A 318 -17.10 13.10 -11.07
CA GLU A 318 -16.89 13.90 -9.86
C GLU A 318 -15.97 13.15 -8.89
N GLY A 319 -14.83 13.73 -8.54
CA GLY A 319 -13.88 13.11 -7.62
C GLY A 319 -12.45 13.50 -7.95
N THR A 320 -11.49 12.71 -7.47
CA THR A 320 -10.07 12.83 -7.84
C THR A 320 -9.66 11.66 -8.72
N ASP A 321 -9.91 11.78 -10.01
CA ASP A 321 -9.86 10.62 -10.89
C ASP A 321 -8.50 10.41 -11.55
N THR A 322 -8.17 9.15 -11.83
CA THR A 322 -6.89 8.74 -12.39
C THR A 322 -7.02 8.19 -13.81
N LEU A 323 -6.31 8.81 -14.75
CA LEU A 323 -6.01 8.23 -16.06
C LEU A 323 -4.66 7.52 -15.98
N ALA A 324 -4.65 6.21 -16.10
CA ALA A 324 -3.41 5.41 -16.09
C ALA A 324 -3.08 4.90 -17.50
N ALA A 325 -1.86 5.12 -17.98
CA ALA A 325 -1.41 4.67 -19.29
C ALA A 325 0.13 4.57 -19.35
N ALA A 326 0.66 3.77 -20.28
CA ALA A 326 2.08 3.86 -20.61
C ALA A 326 2.39 5.20 -21.29
N HIS A 327 3.64 5.67 -21.23
CA HIS A 327 4.03 6.97 -21.79
C HIS A 327 3.72 7.07 -23.29
N ALA A 328 4.02 6.02 -24.06
CA ALA A 328 3.75 5.99 -25.50
C ALA A 328 2.24 6.13 -25.83
N ASP A 329 1.38 5.57 -24.97
CA ASP A 329 -0.06 5.66 -25.13
C ASP A 329 -0.57 7.06 -24.75
N TYR A 330 -0.06 7.63 -23.66
CA TYR A 330 -0.33 9.03 -23.30
C TYR A 330 0.15 10.02 -24.38
N ALA A 331 1.33 9.80 -24.96
CA ALA A 331 1.87 10.60 -26.07
C ALA A 331 0.95 10.54 -27.30
N THR A 332 0.35 9.38 -27.56
CA THR A 332 -0.65 9.23 -28.63
C THR A 332 -1.92 10.03 -28.34
N ILE A 333 -2.45 9.91 -27.11
CA ILE A 333 -3.69 10.58 -26.69
C ILE A 333 -3.52 12.11 -26.64
N SER A 334 -2.41 12.59 -26.08
CA SER A 334 -2.07 14.02 -26.00
C SER A 334 -1.93 14.68 -27.38
N GLY A 335 -1.55 13.89 -28.39
CA GLY A 335 -1.47 14.29 -29.80
C GLY A 335 -2.81 14.36 -30.56
N TYR A 336 -3.94 14.02 -29.95
CA TYR A 336 -5.24 14.14 -30.60
C TYR A 336 -5.64 15.60 -30.90
N SER A 337 -6.56 15.75 -31.85
CA SER A 337 -7.19 17.04 -32.14
C SER A 337 -7.94 17.57 -30.91
N THR A 338 -8.06 18.90 -30.79
CA THR A 338 -8.80 19.56 -29.70
C THR A 338 -10.20 18.98 -29.51
N ALA A 339 -10.90 18.66 -30.61
CA ALA A 339 -12.24 18.07 -30.55
C ALA A 339 -12.27 16.66 -29.94
N ASN A 340 -11.22 15.86 -30.14
CA ASN A 340 -11.13 14.53 -29.54
C ASN A 340 -10.62 14.58 -28.10
N LYS A 341 -9.72 15.51 -27.77
CA LYS A 341 -9.27 15.70 -26.38
C LYS A 341 -10.37 16.25 -25.48
N ALA A 342 -11.29 17.05 -26.02
CA ALA A 342 -12.49 17.52 -25.31
C ALA A 342 -13.47 16.40 -24.93
N LYS A 343 -13.25 15.16 -25.38
CA LYS A 343 -14.04 13.98 -24.99
C LYS A 343 -13.40 13.19 -23.85
N ILE A 344 -12.24 13.61 -23.37
CA ILE A 344 -11.53 13.03 -22.23
C ILE A 344 -11.62 14.09 -21.13
N THR A 345 -12.43 13.83 -20.10
CA THR A 345 -12.80 14.84 -19.10
C THR A 345 -12.93 14.25 -17.71
N GLY A 346 -12.74 15.08 -16.69
CA GLY A 346 -12.91 14.71 -15.29
C GLY A 346 -11.71 13.99 -14.69
N PHE A 347 -10.57 13.89 -15.39
CA PHE A 347 -9.36 13.29 -14.83
C PHE A 347 -8.46 14.36 -14.21
N GLU A 348 -8.10 14.21 -12.94
CA GLU A 348 -7.21 15.11 -12.19
C GLU A 348 -5.79 14.54 -12.03
N ARG A 349 -5.65 13.21 -12.10
CA ARG A 349 -4.38 12.50 -11.92
C ARG A 349 -4.00 11.75 -13.19
N LEU A 350 -2.77 11.94 -13.64
CA LEU A 350 -2.14 11.11 -14.66
C LEU A 350 -1.21 10.11 -13.98
N ASN A 351 -1.37 8.82 -14.27
CA ASN A 351 -0.44 7.78 -13.83
C ASN A 351 0.29 7.17 -15.04
N ILE A 352 1.58 7.45 -15.17
CA ILE A 352 2.44 6.82 -16.16
C ILE A 352 2.93 5.49 -15.60
N THR A 353 2.46 4.40 -16.22
CA THR A 353 2.60 3.04 -15.68
C THR A 353 3.94 2.37 -16.02
N ASP A 354 4.72 2.94 -16.93
CA ASP A 354 6.05 2.50 -17.34
C ASP A 354 7.15 3.49 -16.94
N VAL A 355 8.40 3.05 -17.08
CA VAL A 355 9.57 3.89 -16.85
C VAL A 355 9.74 4.84 -18.04
N LEU A 356 9.86 6.14 -17.76
CA LEU A 356 10.08 7.15 -18.80
C LEU A 356 11.43 6.96 -19.49
N ALA A 357 11.46 6.94 -20.81
CA ALA A 357 12.70 6.99 -21.58
C ALA A 357 13.33 8.39 -21.53
N ASN A 358 14.62 8.45 -21.86
CA ASN A 358 15.32 9.72 -22.05
C ASN A 358 14.58 10.55 -23.12
N THR A 359 14.31 11.83 -22.86
CA THR A 359 13.54 12.75 -23.73
C THR A 359 12.01 12.62 -23.71
N ASP A 360 11.46 11.69 -22.95
CA ASP A 360 10.00 11.62 -22.77
C ASP A 360 9.48 12.89 -22.10
N VAL A 361 8.36 13.42 -22.60
CA VAL A 361 7.71 14.63 -22.10
C VAL A 361 6.29 14.34 -21.68
N VAL A 362 6.02 14.42 -20.38
CA VAL A 362 4.70 14.33 -19.78
C VAL A 362 4.14 15.75 -19.62
N ASP A 363 3.40 16.23 -20.62
CA ASP A 363 2.73 17.55 -20.57
C ASP A 363 1.34 17.43 -19.95
N LEU A 364 1.14 17.94 -18.73
CA LEU A 364 -0.15 17.88 -18.03
C LEU A 364 -1.21 18.81 -18.61
N SER A 365 -0.83 19.81 -19.43
CA SER A 365 -1.81 20.67 -20.11
C SER A 365 -2.44 20.00 -21.33
N ALA A 366 -1.89 18.86 -21.78
CA ALA A 366 -2.31 18.25 -23.03
C ALA A 366 -3.72 17.67 -22.97
N ILE A 367 -4.17 17.22 -21.79
CA ILE A 367 -5.54 16.81 -21.48
C ILE A 367 -6.09 17.76 -20.41
N GLY A 368 -7.29 18.28 -20.61
CA GLY A 368 -7.89 19.22 -19.65
C GLY A 368 -8.30 18.52 -18.35
N GLY A 369 -8.05 19.18 -17.22
CA GLY A 369 -8.39 18.65 -15.88
C GLY A 369 -7.19 18.12 -15.11
N LEU A 370 -6.15 17.64 -15.79
CA LEU A 370 -4.97 17.08 -15.14
C LEU A 370 -4.25 18.12 -14.29
N VAL A 371 -4.08 17.80 -13.00
CA VAL A 371 -3.40 18.62 -12.00
C VAL A 371 -2.37 17.83 -11.20
N SER A 372 -2.15 16.55 -11.47
CA SER A 372 -1.08 15.79 -10.81
C SER A 372 -0.57 14.67 -11.70
N ALA A 373 0.68 14.27 -11.46
CA ALA A 373 1.33 13.20 -12.19
C ALA A 373 1.90 12.17 -11.22
N GLN A 374 1.81 10.90 -11.57
CA GLN A 374 2.58 9.82 -10.99
C GLN A 374 3.45 9.22 -12.10
N ILE A 375 4.73 9.02 -11.83
CA ILE A 375 5.68 8.39 -12.76
C ILE A 375 6.41 7.23 -12.07
N ALA A 376 6.69 6.17 -12.81
CA ALA A 376 7.41 5.00 -12.31
C ALA A 376 8.95 5.19 -12.25
N GLY A 377 9.47 6.34 -12.71
CA GLY A 377 10.91 6.67 -12.77
C GLY A 377 11.40 6.97 -14.19
N THR A 378 12.72 7.04 -14.40
CA THR A 378 13.37 7.33 -15.70
C THR A 378 14.42 6.27 -16.10
N ALA A 379 14.69 6.18 -17.40
CA ALA A 379 15.77 5.36 -17.97
C ALA A 379 17.14 6.07 -17.88
N ASN A 380 18.22 5.29 -17.93
CA ASN A 380 19.59 5.78 -17.75
C ASN A 380 20.07 6.65 -18.93
N THR A 381 20.65 7.83 -18.64
CA THR A 381 21.49 8.72 -19.48
C THR A 381 20.89 10.00 -20.10
N GLY A 382 19.61 10.35 -19.85
CA GLY A 382 19.02 11.62 -20.31
C GLY A 382 17.85 12.08 -19.44
N ALA A 383 17.39 13.32 -19.63
CA ALA A 383 16.32 13.89 -18.82
C ALA A 383 14.94 13.64 -19.45
N ALA A 384 14.05 12.98 -18.71
CA ALA A 384 12.61 13.04 -18.99
C ALA A 384 12.05 14.33 -18.36
N SER A 385 10.88 14.79 -18.79
CA SER A 385 10.25 15.97 -18.20
C SER A 385 8.78 15.80 -17.89
N VAL A 386 8.36 16.42 -16.79
CA VAL A 386 6.95 16.65 -16.45
C VAL A 386 6.73 18.16 -16.55
N THR A 387 5.89 18.57 -17.50
CA THR A 387 5.73 19.99 -17.85
C THR A 387 4.30 20.46 -17.66
N ASN A 388 4.15 21.78 -17.54
CA ASN A 388 2.88 22.46 -17.29
C ASN A 388 2.21 21.99 -15.99
N VAL A 389 3.01 21.73 -14.96
CA VAL A 389 2.53 21.38 -13.62
C VAL A 389 1.79 22.58 -13.05
N GLY A 390 0.52 22.40 -12.67
CA GLY A 390 -0.31 23.47 -12.13
C GLY A 390 0.14 23.94 -10.75
N ALA A 391 -0.40 25.08 -10.30
CA ALA A 391 -0.22 25.50 -8.92
C ALA A 391 -0.86 24.47 -7.96
N ASN A 392 -0.20 24.17 -6.84
CA ASN A 392 -0.60 23.15 -5.86
C ASN A 392 -0.64 21.71 -6.39
N SER A 393 -0.24 21.48 -7.63
CA SER A 393 -0.11 20.16 -8.22
C SER A 393 0.97 19.34 -7.53
N THR A 394 0.74 18.03 -7.40
CA THR A 394 1.74 17.10 -6.86
C THR A 394 2.29 16.23 -7.98
N VAL A 395 3.62 16.09 -8.02
CA VAL A 395 4.30 15.07 -8.82
C VAL A 395 4.76 13.95 -7.90
N THR A 396 4.28 12.73 -8.10
CA THR A 396 4.65 11.54 -7.34
C THR A 396 5.61 10.68 -8.15
N ILE A 397 6.70 10.22 -7.54
CA ILE A 397 7.67 9.32 -8.15
C ILE A 397 7.67 8.01 -7.36
N LYS A 398 7.26 6.90 -8.00
CA LYS A 398 6.88 5.62 -7.36
C LYS A 398 7.95 4.51 -7.35
N GLY A 399 9.07 4.65 -8.06
CA GLY A 399 9.93 3.51 -8.42
C GLY A 399 11.43 3.69 -8.17
N ASN A 400 12.06 2.56 -7.81
CA ASN A 400 13.50 2.32 -7.73
C ASN A 400 14.24 2.91 -8.94
N MET A 401 15.01 3.98 -8.76
CA MET A 401 16.08 4.27 -9.71
C MET A 401 17.21 3.26 -9.44
N VAL A 402 17.66 2.57 -10.49
CA VAL A 402 18.48 1.35 -10.37
C VAL A 402 19.72 1.57 -9.49
N ALA A 403 19.87 0.77 -8.42
CA ALA A 403 21.04 0.78 -7.55
C ALA A 403 22.37 0.65 -8.33
N GLY A 404 23.27 1.62 -8.13
CA GLY A 404 24.65 1.58 -8.63
C GLY A 404 24.89 2.23 -10.00
N GLN A 405 23.96 3.03 -10.52
CA GLN A 405 24.12 3.74 -11.81
C GLN A 405 23.82 5.23 -11.61
N ALA A 406 24.50 6.12 -12.35
CA ALA A 406 24.20 7.56 -12.29
C ALA A 406 22.81 7.82 -12.89
N ASP A 407 21.90 8.28 -12.04
CA ASP A 407 20.47 8.45 -12.30
C ASP A 407 20.14 9.39 -13.47
N GLY A 408 19.08 9.07 -14.22
CA GLY A 408 18.50 9.95 -15.23
C GLY A 408 17.64 11.03 -14.59
N ALA A 409 17.91 12.31 -14.87
CA ALA A 409 17.20 13.42 -14.26
C ALA A 409 15.72 13.53 -14.70
N VAL A 410 14.84 14.02 -13.81
CA VAL A 410 13.49 14.48 -14.17
C VAL A 410 13.48 15.99 -14.11
N ALA A 411 13.22 16.64 -15.23
CA ALA A 411 12.95 18.07 -15.26
C ALA A 411 11.46 18.32 -14.97
N ILE A 412 11.15 19.09 -13.93
CA ILE A 412 9.78 19.45 -13.57
C ILE A 412 9.60 20.96 -13.79
N SER A 413 8.69 21.34 -14.68
CA SER A 413 8.35 22.74 -14.92
C SER A 413 6.90 23.05 -14.58
N LEU A 414 6.72 24.11 -13.80
CA LEU A 414 5.40 24.68 -13.54
C LEU A 414 4.83 25.30 -14.81
N LYS A 415 3.51 25.36 -14.88
CA LYS A 415 2.76 26.06 -15.94
C LYS A 415 3.06 27.56 -15.95
N ASP A 416 3.27 28.13 -14.77
CA ASP A 416 3.73 29.50 -14.55
C ASP A 416 4.74 29.44 -13.40
N SER A 417 5.94 29.97 -13.66
CA SER A 417 7.09 30.05 -12.74
C SER A 417 7.69 31.46 -12.77
N THR A 418 6.83 32.46 -13.08
CA THR A 418 7.23 33.88 -13.17
C THR A 418 6.90 34.65 -11.89
N GLY A 419 6.32 33.98 -10.90
CA GLY A 419 6.07 34.52 -9.57
C GLY A 419 7.37 34.70 -8.79
N ALA A 420 7.21 35.12 -7.53
CA ALA A 420 8.31 35.21 -6.57
C ALA A 420 8.04 34.32 -5.35
N ALA A 421 7.12 33.37 -5.48
CA ALA A 421 6.63 32.48 -4.44
C ALA A 421 6.02 31.22 -5.06
N ASP A 422 6.67 30.71 -6.12
CA ASP A 422 6.24 29.54 -6.86
C ASP A 422 6.54 28.26 -6.07
N VAL A 423 5.56 27.35 -6.04
CA VAL A 423 5.59 26.15 -5.18
C VAL A 423 5.49 24.88 -6.01
N LEU A 424 6.45 23.97 -5.80
CA LEU A 424 6.39 22.60 -6.30
C LEU A 424 6.12 21.61 -5.16
N ASN A 425 5.07 20.80 -5.30
CA ASN A 425 4.83 19.67 -4.40
C ASN A 425 5.35 18.37 -5.04
N LEU A 426 6.27 17.70 -4.36
CA LEU A 426 6.91 16.46 -4.78
C LEU A 426 6.61 15.37 -3.75
N THR A 427 6.25 14.18 -4.22
CA THR A 427 6.20 12.97 -3.39
C THR A 427 7.20 11.96 -3.92
N ILE A 428 8.14 11.55 -3.07
CA ILE A 428 9.05 10.44 -3.33
C ILE A 428 8.49 9.24 -2.58
N ASP A 429 7.96 8.25 -3.31
CA ASP A 429 7.23 7.12 -2.74
C ASP A 429 7.85 5.82 -3.24
N GLN A 430 8.74 5.22 -2.44
CA GLN A 430 9.44 4.02 -2.88
C GLN A 430 8.78 2.74 -2.42
N ALA A 431 8.94 1.69 -3.22
CA ALA A 431 8.54 0.34 -2.81
C ALA A 431 9.47 -0.14 -1.68
N ILE A 432 8.91 -0.39 -0.50
CA ILE A 432 9.63 -0.94 0.65
C ILE A 432 9.26 -2.42 0.83
N THR A 433 10.27 -3.28 0.97
CA THR A 433 10.06 -4.67 1.43
C THR A 433 10.18 -4.65 2.94
N GLN A 434 9.12 -5.01 3.64
CA GLN A 434 9.12 -5.01 5.11
C GLN A 434 9.11 -6.43 5.64
N ASN A 435 10.00 -6.71 6.58
CA ASN A 435 10.12 -8.02 7.22
C ASN A 435 9.99 -7.92 8.76
N ASN A 436 9.84 -6.69 9.31
CA ASN A 436 9.61 -6.43 10.73
C ASN A 436 10.71 -7.01 11.64
N ASP A 437 11.96 -6.99 11.18
CA ASP A 437 13.12 -7.44 11.97
C ASP A 437 13.97 -6.29 12.53
N ALA A 438 13.54 -5.04 12.36
CA ALA A 438 14.26 -3.82 12.73
C ALA A 438 15.63 -3.65 12.05
N THR A 439 15.93 -4.45 11.03
CA THR A 439 17.02 -4.24 10.08
C THR A 439 16.44 -3.67 8.78
N VAL A 440 17.16 -2.73 8.18
CA VAL A 440 16.75 -2.12 6.90
C VAL A 440 16.89 -3.16 5.79
N ASP A 441 15.81 -3.87 5.48
CA ASP A 441 15.77 -4.87 4.40
C ASP A 441 15.42 -4.21 3.05
N THR A 442 16.11 -3.11 2.73
CA THR A 442 15.86 -2.35 1.49
C THR A 442 17.07 -2.36 0.56
N ALA A 443 16.80 -2.63 -0.72
CA ALA A 443 17.73 -2.33 -1.79
C ALA A 443 17.80 -0.81 -1.95
N THR A 444 18.82 -0.18 -1.37
CA THR A 444 19.14 1.26 -1.53
C THR A 444 18.87 1.71 -2.96
N SER A 445 17.87 2.55 -3.16
CA SER A 445 17.60 3.19 -4.45
C SER A 445 17.35 4.66 -4.18
N ALA A 446 18.16 5.51 -4.80
CA ALA A 446 18.13 6.96 -4.60
C ALA A 446 17.28 7.58 -5.71
N ILE A 447 16.50 8.62 -5.42
CA ILE A 447 15.96 9.46 -6.49
C ILE A 447 16.96 10.60 -6.76
N THR A 448 17.95 10.37 -7.61
CA THR A 448 18.98 11.39 -7.86
C THR A 448 18.62 12.18 -9.13
N GLY A 449 18.22 13.44 -8.98
CA GLY A 449 18.19 14.41 -10.09
C GLY A 449 16.81 14.97 -10.44
N ILE A 450 16.22 15.76 -9.54
CA ILE A 450 15.10 16.66 -9.89
C ILE A 450 15.68 18.00 -10.36
N THR A 451 15.36 18.41 -11.57
CA THR A 451 15.69 19.76 -12.06
C THR A 451 14.43 20.59 -12.12
N THR A 452 14.43 21.77 -11.50
CA THR A 452 13.35 22.75 -11.64
C THR A 452 13.91 24.16 -11.67
N THR A 453 13.17 25.10 -12.24
CA THR A 453 13.61 26.50 -12.46
C THR A 453 12.44 27.44 -12.19
N GLY A 454 12.70 28.59 -11.58
CA GLY A 454 11.68 29.56 -11.16
C GLY A 454 10.74 28.99 -10.10
N VAL A 455 11.28 28.24 -9.14
CA VAL A 455 10.51 27.65 -8.04
C VAL A 455 11.21 28.00 -6.74
N GLU A 456 10.61 28.88 -5.94
CA GLU A 456 11.20 29.34 -4.69
C GLU A 456 10.93 28.39 -3.53
N THR A 457 9.84 27.61 -3.58
CA THR A 457 9.50 26.64 -2.53
C THR A 457 9.29 25.25 -3.10
N VAL A 458 9.99 24.26 -2.53
CA VAL A 458 9.72 22.85 -2.80
C VAL A 458 9.25 22.17 -1.52
N ASN A 459 8.06 21.58 -1.58
CA ASN A 459 7.54 20.70 -0.55
C ASN A 459 7.79 19.25 -0.97
N VAL A 460 8.52 18.49 -0.17
CA VAL A 460 8.84 17.09 -0.43
C VAL A 460 8.18 16.22 0.63
N THR A 461 7.41 15.24 0.18
CA THR A 461 6.90 14.14 1.01
C THR A 461 7.70 12.88 0.72
N SER A 462 8.56 12.48 1.66
CA SER A 462 9.34 11.24 1.65
C SER A 462 8.51 10.11 2.25
N THR A 463 8.06 9.17 1.41
CA THR A 463 7.21 8.06 1.85
C THR A 463 7.59 6.73 1.22
N GLY A 464 6.93 5.65 1.66
CA GLY A 464 7.11 4.32 1.13
C GLY A 464 5.81 3.50 1.11
N THR A 465 5.66 2.72 0.05
CA THR A 465 4.55 1.77 -0.17
C THR A 465 5.03 0.34 0.10
N LEU A 466 4.32 -0.42 0.95
CA LEU A 466 4.65 -1.82 1.23
C LEU A 466 4.58 -2.68 -0.03
N SER A 467 5.52 -3.60 -0.19
CA SER A 467 5.40 -4.67 -1.17
C SER A 467 4.15 -5.52 -0.88
N THR A 468 3.55 -6.06 -1.94
CA THR A 468 2.31 -6.86 -1.88
C THR A 468 2.40 -8.11 -1.00
N ALA A 469 3.60 -8.47 -0.53
CA ALA A 469 3.86 -9.64 0.30
C ALA A 469 3.61 -9.43 1.81
N VAL A 470 3.29 -8.20 2.26
CA VAL A 470 3.18 -7.86 3.69
C VAL A 470 1.77 -7.40 4.05
N THR A 471 1.27 -7.85 5.21
CA THR A 471 -0.05 -7.46 5.72
C THR A 471 -0.09 -5.95 6.01
N ALA A 472 -1.16 -5.28 5.59
CA ALA A 472 -1.34 -3.84 5.81
C ALA A 472 -1.25 -3.47 7.31
N GLY A 473 -0.50 -2.40 7.63
CA GLY A 473 -0.47 -1.79 8.96
C GLY A 473 0.83 -1.94 9.76
N ALA A 474 1.85 -2.64 9.25
CA ALA A 474 3.16 -2.75 9.90
C ALA A 474 4.22 -1.95 9.11
N LYS A 475 4.27 -0.61 9.23
CA LYS A 475 5.39 0.23 8.75
C LYS A 475 6.45 0.39 9.85
N THR A 476 7.26 -0.63 10.08
CA THR A 476 8.32 -0.61 11.10
C THR A 476 9.71 -0.36 10.53
N ASP A 477 9.91 -0.57 9.22
CA ASP A 477 11.21 -0.46 8.57
C ASP A 477 11.28 0.88 7.80
N ALA A 478 12.12 1.80 8.27
CA ALA A 478 12.34 3.11 7.64
C ALA A 478 13.41 2.99 6.54
N ALA A 479 13.04 3.35 5.31
CA ALA A 479 13.96 3.52 4.19
C ALA A 479 14.45 4.98 4.14
N VAL A 480 15.60 5.22 3.50
CA VAL A 480 16.10 6.57 3.24
C VAL A 480 15.96 6.87 1.76
N ASN A 481 15.19 7.89 1.43
CA ASN A 481 15.06 8.40 0.07
C ASN A 481 16.16 9.43 -0.22
N GLY A 482 16.76 9.38 -1.41
CA GLY A 482 17.67 10.43 -1.87
C GLY A 482 16.93 11.52 -2.62
N LEU A 483 17.28 12.79 -2.39
CA LEU A 483 16.89 13.94 -3.20
C LEU A 483 18.14 14.70 -3.62
N VAL A 484 18.51 14.57 -4.89
CA VAL A 484 19.44 15.48 -5.54
C VAL A 484 18.65 16.42 -6.43
N MET A 485 18.75 17.72 -6.13
CA MET A 485 18.01 18.76 -6.83
C MET A 485 18.94 19.76 -7.48
N VAL A 486 18.59 20.21 -8.68
CA VAL A 486 19.17 21.39 -9.31
C VAL A 486 18.07 22.43 -9.43
N ASN A 487 18.10 23.41 -8.53
CA ASN A 487 17.21 24.57 -8.52
C ASN A 487 17.98 25.77 -7.95
N ASN A 488 18.36 26.71 -8.81
CA ASN A 488 19.12 27.88 -8.37
C ASN A 488 18.25 28.92 -7.68
N ASP A 489 16.92 28.87 -7.88
CA ASP A 489 15.96 29.84 -7.35
C ASP A 489 15.32 29.33 -6.03
N LEU A 490 15.76 28.18 -5.50
CA LEU A 490 15.18 27.59 -4.29
C LEU A 490 15.49 28.44 -3.06
N GLU A 491 14.45 28.94 -2.39
CA GLU A 491 14.55 29.63 -1.10
C GLU A 491 14.20 28.72 0.07
N VAL A 492 13.17 27.87 -0.09
CA VAL A 492 12.60 27.05 0.97
C VAL A 492 12.44 25.59 0.53
N LEU A 493 13.04 24.68 1.29
CA LEU A 493 12.81 23.24 1.19
C LEU A 493 12.05 22.76 2.43
N ASN A 494 10.81 22.29 2.26
CA ASN A 494 10.06 21.62 3.32
C ASN A 494 10.09 20.12 3.10
N ILE A 495 10.41 19.35 4.15
CA ILE A 495 10.50 17.89 4.13
C ILE A 495 9.49 17.31 5.13
N SER A 496 8.73 16.32 4.69
CA SER A 496 7.67 15.67 5.45
C SER A 496 7.57 14.19 5.09
N GLY A 497 6.88 13.40 5.90
CA GLY A 497 6.58 12.00 5.60
C GLY A 497 7.05 11.00 6.66
N ASP A 498 7.06 9.73 6.26
CA ASP A 498 7.35 8.58 7.13
C ASP A 498 8.69 7.90 6.85
N GLN A 499 9.40 8.30 5.79
CA GLN A 499 10.71 7.76 5.43
C GLN A 499 11.80 8.82 5.58
N GLY A 500 13.04 8.39 5.82
CA GLY A 500 14.18 9.31 5.88
C GLY A 500 14.41 9.98 4.53
N LEU A 501 15.09 11.13 4.53
CA LEU A 501 15.46 11.84 3.30
C LEU A 501 16.91 12.33 3.36
N THR A 502 17.70 12.06 2.33
CA THR A 502 19.01 12.68 2.13
C THR A 502 18.90 13.80 1.10
N PHE A 503 19.24 15.02 1.50
CA PHE A 503 19.34 16.19 0.65
C PHE A 503 20.76 16.77 0.69
N SER A 504 21.33 17.04 -0.49
CA SER A 504 22.59 17.77 -0.61
C SER A 504 22.42 18.92 -1.59
N SER A 505 22.74 20.12 -1.13
CA SER A 505 22.70 21.33 -1.95
C SER A 505 23.71 21.26 -3.11
N ALA A 506 23.39 21.95 -4.21
CA ALA A 506 24.32 22.20 -5.29
C ALA A 506 24.95 23.60 -5.16
N ALA A 507 26.13 23.80 -5.75
CA ALA A 507 26.85 25.07 -5.71
C ALA A 507 26.06 26.29 -6.24
N GLY A 508 25.06 26.06 -7.09
CA GLY A 508 24.21 27.10 -7.66
C GLY A 508 23.04 27.56 -6.80
N MET A 509 22.80 26.91 -5.64
CA MET A 509 21.68 27.22 -4.75
C MET A 509 22.05 28.39 -3.82
N VAL A 510 22.18 29.60 -4.39
CA VAL A 510 22.59 30.81 -3.66
C VAL A 510 21.45 31.45 -2.86
N ASP A 511 20.20 31.17 -3.25
CA ASP A 511 19.01 31.78 -2.65
C ASP A 511 18.40 30.95 -1.50
N LEU A 512 18.98 29.78 -1.19
CA LEU A 512 18.47 28.87 -0.16
C LEU A 512 18.57 29.50 1.22
N LYS A 513 17.42 29.72 1.87
CA LYS A 513 17.29 30.34 3.20
C LYS A 513 16.78 29.37 4.26
N THR A 514 16.02 28.35 3.86
CA THR A 514 15.35 27.46 4.82
C THR A 514 15.31 26.03 4.34
N VAL A 515 15.73 25.11 5.21
CA VAL A 515 15.45 23.67 5.10
C VAL A 515 14.71 23.25 6.36
N ASN A 516 13.45 22.83 6.22
CA ASN A 516 12.59 22.49 7.35
C ASN A 516 12.07 21.04 7.21
N ALA A 517 12.60 20.15 8.03
CA ALA A 517 12.23 18.74 8.12
C ALA A 517 11.38 18.39 9.35
N SER A 518 10.89 19.39 10.10
CA SER A 518 10.16 19.17 11.36
C SER A 518 8.87 18.35 11.23
N ALA A 519 8.34 18.20 10.01
CA ALA A 519 7.17 17.39 9.71
C ALA A 519 7.52 15.95 9.27
N ASN A 520 8.80 15.60 9.18
CA ASN A 520 9.26 14.25 8.88
C ASN A 520 9.39 13.44 10.17
N THR A 521 8.95 12.19 10.13
CA THR A 521 8.96 11.32 11.34
C THR A 521 10.20 10.43 11.44
N ALA A 522 10.92 10.23 10.34
CA ALA A 522 12.20 9.52 10.30
C ALA A 522 13.36 10.52 10.14
N GLY A 523 14.55 10.12 10.56
CA GLY A 523 15.76 10.93 10.46
C GLY A 523 16.08 11.40 9.03
N VAL A 524 16.59 12.62 8.89
CA VAL A 524 17.03 13.22 7.64
C VAL A 524 18.54 13.44 7.62
N THR A 525 19.11 13.43 6.41
CA THR A 525 20.47 13.91 6.17
C THR A 525 20.40 15.16 5.33
N VAL A 526 20.79 16.31 5.88
CA VAL A 526 20.79 17.60 5.20
C VAL A 526 22.22 18.12 5.12
N ASN A 527 22.72 18.33 3.90
CA ASN A 527 24.02 18.95 3.68
C ASN A 527 23.87 20.19 2.79
N VAL A 528 24.03 21.38 3.39
CA VAL A 528 23.99 22.66 2.67
C VAL A 528 25.37 23.31 2.54
N SER A 529 26.46 22.56 2.74
CA SER A 529 27.84 23.10 2.69
C SER A 529 28.24 23.63 1.31
N ALA A 530 27.56 23.17 0.26
CA ALA A 530 27.76 23.65 -1.11
C ALA A 530 26.83 24.81 -1.47
N ALA A 531 25.79 25.09 -0.68
CA ALA A 531 24.92 26.23 -0.93
C ALA A 531 25.74 27.51 -0.83
N ALA A 532 25.60 28.36 -1.84
CA ALA A 532 25.97 29.76 -1.73
C ALA A 532 27.47 30.06 -1.44
N THR A 533 28.37 29.38 -2.14
CA THR A 533 29.85 29.54 -2.02
C THR A 533 30.43 30.85 -2.56
N ASP A 534 29.62 31.75 -3.14
CA ASP A 534 30.09 32.97 -3.81
C ASP A 534 30.10 34.23 -2.93
N GLY A 535 29.68 34.11 -1.67
CA GLY A 535 29.64 35.19 -0.69
C GLY A 535 28.46 36.17 -0.85
N SER A 536 27.49 35.86 -1.72
CA SER A 536 26.22 36.60 -1.86
C SER A 536 25.05 36.01 -1.08
N ALA A 537 25.30 34.88 -0.43
CA ALA A 537 24.36 34.06 0.30
C ALA A 537 23.63 34.75 1.46
N GLU A 538 22.39 34.33 1.68
CA GLU A 538 21.63 34.61 2.90
C GLU A 538 22.02 33.61 4.03
N ASP A 539 21.72 33.99 5.26
CA ASP A 539 21.83 33.11 6.43
C ASP A 539 20.82 31.95 6.31
N ILE A 540 21.23 30.71 6.63
CA ILE A 540 20.36 29.53 6.44
C ILE A 540 19.78 29.08 7.78
N THR A 541 18.46 28.89 7.81
CA THR A 541 17.78 28.20 8.91
C THR A 541 17.54 26.74 8.54
N ILE A 542 18.05 25.82 9.36
CA ILE A 542 17.85 24.38 9.21
C ILE A 542 17.11 23.85 10.44
N THR A 543 16.05 23.09 10.21
CA THR A 543 15.34 22.35 11.26
C THR A 543 15.28 20.90 10.82
N GLY A 544 15.82 19.98 11.63
CA GLY A 544 15.71 18.54 11.41
C GLY A 544 14.33 18.00 11.77
N SER A 545 14.26 16.69 11.92
CA SER A 545 13.06 15.89 12.04
C SER A 545 12.79 15.44 13.49
N ALA A 546 11.93 14.44 13.64
CA ALA A 546 11.68 13.78 14.93
C ALA A 546 12.53 12.50 15.16
N GLY A 547 13.37 12.13 14.19
CA GLY A 547 14.31 11.00 14.32
C GLY A 547 15.75 11.45 14.12
N ASP A 548 16.69 10.52 14.31
CA ASP A 548 18.13 10.81 14.30
C ASP A 548 18.62 11.47 12.99
N ASP A 549 18.98 12.75 13.06
CA ASP A 549 19.36 13.55 11.91
C ASP A 549 20.87 13.71 11.73
N THR A 550 21.30 14.00 10.51
CA THR A 550 22.65 14.47 10.21
C THR A 550 22.56 15.78 9.44
N VAL A 551 23.06 16.86 10.02
CA VAL A 551 22.98 18.21 9.47
C VAL A 551 24.36 18.81 9.31
N VAL A 552 24.68 19.28 8.11
CA VAL A 552 25.87 20.08 7.81
C VAL A 552 25.40 21.42 7.25
N GLY A 553 25.70 22.50 7.97
CA GLY A 553 25.43 23.86 7.54
C GLY A 553 26.31 24.32 6.38
N SER A 554 26.19 25.59 6.06
CA SER A 554 26.80 26.28 4.94
C SER A 554 28.13 26.95 5.33
N GLY A 555 28.68 27.78 4.44
CA GLY A 555 29.79 28.68 4.78
C GLY A 555 29.32 30.04 5.33
N ASN A 556 28.05 30.16 5.68
CA ASN A 556 27.39 31.38 6.14
C ASN A 556 26.94 31.24 7.60
N VAL A 557 26.36 32.31 8.15
CA VAL A 557 25.80 32.22 9.49
C VAL A 557 24.55 31.35 9.43
N ASP A 558 24.59 30.22 10.10
CA ASP A 558 23.50 29.26 10.11
C ASP A 558 22.78 29.22 11.47
N THR A 559 21.49 28.95 11.43
CA THR A 559 20.70 28.59 12.61
C THR A 559 20.21 27.16 12.43
N ILE A 560 20.75 26.24 13.21
CA ILE A 560 20.49 24.80 13.06
C ILE A 560 19.83 24.27 14.34
N SER A 561 18.69 23.60 14.17
CA SER A 561 18.02 22.82 15.21
C SER A 561 17.95 21.36 14.74
N GLY A 562 18.51 20.43 15.51
CA GLY A 562 18.42 18.98 15.26
C GLY A 562 16.97 18.52 15.34
N GLY A 563 16.35 18.62 16.50
CA GLY A 563 14.94 18.32 16.66
C GLY A 563 14.74 17.33 17.78
N ALA A 564 14.20 16.16 17.48
CA ALA A 564 14.21 15.04 18.41
C ALA A 564 14.94 13.87 17.78
N GLY A 565 15.58 13.03 18.60
CA GLY A 565 16.45 11.97 18.10
C GLY A 565 17.89 12.21 18.53
N ALA A 566 18.80 11.31 18.19
CA ALA A 566 20.23 11.53 18.40
C ALA A 566 20.84 12.19 17.18
N ASP A 567 20.95 13.52 17.20
CA ASP A 567 21.31 14.30 16.02
C ASP A 567 22.82 14.51 15.92
N THR A 568 23.34 14.66 14.69
CA THR A 568 24.73 15.05 14.42
C THR A 568 24.75 16.35 13.63
N ILE A 569 25.34 17.40 14.20
CA ILE A 569 25.30 18.77 13.68
C ILE A 569 26.71 19.30 13.46
N THR A 570 26.99 19.76 12.25
CA THR A 570 28.16 20.60 11.92
C THR A 570 27.65 21.98 11.52
N GLY A 571 28.05 23.02 12.26
CA GLY A 571 27.65 24.41 11.99
C GLY A 571 28.11 24.89 10.62
N GLY A 572 29.41 24.77 10.36
CA GLY A 572 29.99 25.24 9.11
C GLY A 572 31.04 26.31 9.43
N ALA A 573 31.07 27.35 8.61
CA ALA A 573 31.97 28.48 8.83
C ALA A 573 31.17 29.74 9.14
N LYS A 574 31.78 30.66 9.90
CA LYS A 574 31.19 31.89 10.47
C LYS A 574 30.59 31.59 11.84
N ALA A 575 29.63 32.39 12.29
CA ALA A 575 29.14 32.36 13.67
C ALA A 575 27.77 31.71 13.68
N ASP A 576 27.72 30.43 14.00
CA ASP A 576 26.50 29.64 13.91
C ASP A 576 25.75 29.55 15.24
N VAL A 577 24.44 29.35 15.17
CA VAL A 577 23.61 29.04 16.34
C VAL A 577 23.08 27.63 16.21
N LEU A 578 23.52 26.76 17.12
CA LEU A 578 23.24 25.33 17.09
C LEU A 578 22.36 24.92 18.27
N SER A 579 21.41 24.03 18.02
CA SER A 579 20.58 23.38 19.03
C SER A 579 20.43 21.92 18.65
N GLY A 580 20.72 21.02 19.57
CA GLY A 580 20.53 19.58 19.38
C GLY A 580 19.04 19.24 19.50
N GLY A 581 18.38 19.83 20.49
CA GLY A 581 16.99 19.58 20.80
C GLY A 581 16.85 18.46 21.82
N ALA A 582 15.94 17.52 21.57
CA ALA A 582 15.65 16.43 22.49
C ALA A 582 16.41 15.16 22.08
N GLY A 583 17.45 14.81 22.81
CA GLY A 583 18.26 13.67 22.43
C GLY A 583 19.59 13.61 23.14
N ASN A 584 20.50 12.82 22.56
CA ASN A 584 21.90 12.80 22.93
C ASN A 584 22.71 13.19 21.69
N ASP A 585 23.00 14.48 21.54
CA ASP A 585 23.38 15.04 20.23
C ASP A 585 24.88 15.19 20.08
N ILE A 586 25.39 15.17 18.85
CA ILE A 586 26.81 15.35 18.52
C ILE A 586 26.96 16.69 17.81
N PHE A 587 27.77 17.58 18.40
CA PHE A 587 28.19 18.81 17.74
C PHE A 587 29.62 18.64 17.22
N VAL A 588 29.77 18.61 15.91
CA VAL A 588 31.03 18.36 15.22
C VAL A 588 31.71 19.68 14.93
N ILE A 589 32.95 19.83 15.41
CA ILE A 589 33.86 20.89 14.99
C ILE A 589 34.75 20.30 13.90
N ALA A 590 34.55 20.68 12.64
CA ALA A 590 35.21 20.01 11.52
C ALA A 590 36.67 20.47 11.32
N ALA A 591 37.01 21.67 11.78
CA ALA A 591 38.38 22.19 11.81
C ALA A 591 38.57 23.25 12.91
N ALA A 592 39.84 23.47 13.29
CA ALA A 592 40.26 24.53 14.20
C ALA A 592 39.78 25.94 13.78
N THR A 593 39.56 26.17 12.49
CA THR A 593 39.16 27.48 11.96
C THR A 593 37.66 27.71 11.91
N ASP A 594 36.84 26.70 12.22
CA ASP A 594 35.38 26.77 12.05
C ASP A 594 34.79 27.82 12.96
N SER A 595 35.09 27.72 14.26
CA SER A 595 34.65 28.67 15.27
C SER A 595 35.83 29.43 15.89
N THR A 596 35.72 30.76 15.90
CA THR A 596 36.74 31.66 16.46
C THR A 596 36.09 32.72 17.33
N LEU A 597 36.86 33.48 18.10
CA LEU A 597 36.26 34.53 18.95
C LEU A 597 35.50 35.63 18.15
N VAL A 598 35.80 35.80 16.86
CA VAL A 598 35.09 36.75 15.98
C VAL A 598 33.90 36.12 15.25
N ASN A 599 33.99 34.82 14.98
CA ASN A 599 32.98 34.00 14.33
C ASN A 599 32.63 32.87 15.30
N LEU A 600 31.97 33.22 16.40
CA LEU A 600 31.81 32.33 17.54
C LEU A 600 30.52 31.54 17.39
N ASP A 601 30.66 30.22 17.27
CA ASP A 601 29.52 29.31 17.31
C ASP A 601 28.95 29.22 18.72
N VAL A 602 27.63 29.18 18.78
CA VAL A 602 26.86 29.12 20.01
C VAL A 602 26.01 27.88 20.01
N ILE A 603 26.31 26.94 20.90
CA ILE A 603 25.43 25.82 21.21
C ILE A 603 24.49 26.24 22.32
N SER A 604 23.20 26.32 21.99
CA SER A 604 22.19 27.01 22.80
C SER A 604 21.58 26.16 23.92
N ASP A 605 21.66 24.83 23.82
CA ASP A 605 21.00 23.86 24.70
C ASP A 605 21.90 22.71 25.18
N PHE A 606 23.22 22.84 25.04
CA PHE A 606 24.19 21.78 25.33
C PHE A 606 24.00 21.17 26.74
N SER A 607 23.66 19.90 26.78
CA SER A 607 23.53 19.09 27.98
C SER A 607 24.65 18.06 28.04
N ALA A 608 25.80 18.44 28.60
CA ALA A 608 27.01 17.63 28.62
C ALA A 608 26.79 16.16 29.02
N ASN A 609 27.28 15.24 28.19
CA ASN A 609 27.33 13.83 28.50
C ASN A 609 28.18 13.56 29.76
N THR A 610 27.74 12.59 30.57
CA THR A 610 28.42 12.20 31.81
C THR A 610 28.82 10.72 31.83
N ALA A 611 28.64 9.99 30.71
CA ALA A 611 28.86 8.54 30.62
C ALA A 611 29.85 8.10 29.51
N GLY A 612 30.60 7.00 29.76
CA GLY A 612 31.59 6.33 28.86
C GLY A 612 33.02 6.82 29.11
N GLN A 613 34.13 6.03 29.17
CA GLN A 613 34.48 4.64 28.79
C GLN A 613 35.08 3.72 29.90
N GLY A 614 34.33 2.66 30.24
CA GLY A 614 34.71 1.50 31.05
C GLY A 614 33.51 0.54 31.16
N THR A 615 33.64 -0.69 31.68
CA THR A 615 32.49 -1.65 31.84
C THR A 615 31.36 -1.16 32.77
N ASN A 616 31.51 0.05 33.29
CA ASN A 616 30.64 0.74 34.24
C ASN A 616 30.32 2.21 33.81
N GLY A 617 30.63 2.62 32.57
CA GLY A 617 30.21 3.92 32.04
C GLY A 617 30.97 5.17 32.54
N ALA A 618 32.23 5.08 32.98
CA ALA A 618 33.03 6.25 33.40
C ALA A 618 34.10 6.62 32.35
N ALA A 619 34.30 7.90 32.01
CA ALA A 619 35.35 8.40 31.10
C ALA A 619 36.75 8.00 31.52
N ASP A 620 37.51 7.45 30.56
CA ASP A 620 38.96 7.40 30.64
C ASP A 620 39.54 8.67 29.95
N GLU A 621 40.87 8.77 29.91
CA GLU A 621 41.59 9.94 29.36
C GLU A 621 41.35 10.17 27.84
N ASN A 622 40.58 9.28 27.17
CA ASN A 622 40.27 9.36 25.74
C ASN A 622 38.85 9.89 25.45
N GLY A 623 38.07 10.28 26.47
CA GLY A 623 36.71 10.81 26.30
C GLY A 623 35.63 9.75 25.99
N ALA A 624 34.50 10.19 25.45
CA ALA A 624 33.35 9.35 25.11
C ALA A 624 33.48 8.64 23.74
N THR A 625 32.66 7.61 23.52
CA THR A 625 32.58 6.90 22.23
C THR A 625 31.51 7.47 21.33
N ALA A 626 31.66 7.29 20.01
CA ALA A 626 30.64 7.63 19.02
C ALA A 626 29.33 6.81 19.09
N THR A 627 29.22 5.78 19.94
CA THR A 627 28.00 4.94 20.02
C THR A 627 26.97 5.52 20.99
N VAL A 628 25.71 5.67 20.57
CA VAL A 628 24.64 6.37 21.30
C VAL A 628 24.12 5.64 22.54
N ALA A 629 24.15 4.30 22.56
CA ALA A 629 23.43 3.47 23.54
C ALA A 629 23.82 3.70 25.02
N ASP A 630 25.00 4.29 25.27
CA ASP A 630 25.54 4.50 26.63
C ASP A 630 25.70 5.98 26.99
N ARG A 631 25.14 6.91 26.21
CA ARG A 631 25.24 8.35 26.44
C ARG A 631 24.10 8.87 27.32
N THR A 632 24.40 9.85 28.17
CA THR A 632 23.42 10.57 29.01
C THR A 632 23.25 12.03 28.62
N GLY A 633 23.82 12.43 27.49
CA GLY A 633 23.74 13.79 26.98
C GLY A 633 24.61 14.01 25.74
N ASP A 634 24.85 15.28 25.47
CA ASP A 634 25.48 15.80 24.26
C ASP A 634 27.01 15.69 24.31
N ILE A 635 27.60 15.60 23.12
CA ILE A 635 29.04 15.47 22.93
C ILE A 635 29.51 16.49 21.91
N ILE A 636 30.73 16.98 22.10
CA ILE A 636 31.49 17.76 21.14
C ILE A 636 32.50 16.82 20.46
N ASP A 637 32.43 16.69 19.15
CA ASP A 637 33.38 15.92 18.36
C ASP A 637 34.53 16.83 17.89
N LEU A 638 35.73 16.51 18.38
CA LEU A 638 37.00 17.17 18.10
C LEU A 638 37.96 16.27 17.32
N SER A 639 37.46 15.24 16.63
CA SER A 639 38.26 14.28 15.86
C SER A 639 39.08 14.87 14.71
N PHE A 640 38.93 16.18 14.44
CA PHE A 640 39.86 16.93 13.58
C PHE A 640 41.26 17.06 14.20
N ALA A 641 41.37 16.98 15.53
CA ALA A 641 42.63 16.99 16.26
C ALA A 641 43.31 15.61 16.14
N THR A 642 44.64 15.59 16.08
CA THR A 642 45.43 14.34 15.93
C THR A 642 46.16 13.78 17.18
N PRO A 643 45.91 14.22 18.43
CA PRO A 643 46.61 13.68 19.61
C PRO A 643 45.94 12.45 20.24
N ALA A 644 46.59 11.88 21.27
CA ALA A 644 46.21 10.61 21.90
C ALA A 644 45.51 10.74 23.26
N VAL A 645 45.38 11.97 23.80
CA VAL A 645 44.87 12.25 25.16
C VAL A 645 44.12 13.60 25.18
N LEU A 646 43.08 13.72 26.00
CA LEU A 646 42.37 14.97 26.28
C LEU A 646 42.75 15.51 27.66
N GLU A 647 43.23 16.76 27.74
CA GLU A 647 43.37 17.50 29.00
C GLU A 647 42.28 18.56 29.14
N LEU A 648 41.49 18.48 30.21
CA LEU A 648 40.34 19.35 30.42
C LEU A 648 40.44 20.15 31.73
N SER A 649 40.04 21.42 31.69
CA SER A 649 39.92 22.25 32.89
C SER A 649 38.69 23.17 32.88
N VAL A 650 38.06 23.34 34.04
CA VAL A 650 36.99 24.33 34.24
C VAL A 650 37.55 25.51 35.03
N GLN A 651 37.49 26.69 34.43
CA GLN A 651 38.11 27.92 34.90
C GLN A 651 37.05 28.99 35.21
N SER A 652 37.43 29.96 36.04
CA SER A 652 36.49 30.96 36.56
C SER A 652 36.23 32.14 35.60
N ASN A 653 37.13 32.33 34.64
CA ASN A 653 37.10 33.40 33.64
C ASN A 653 38.03 33.05 32.46
N ALA A 654 37.88 33.76 31.34
CA ALA A 654 38.69 33.60 30.13
C ALA A 654 40.21 33.81 30.32
N SER A 655 40.64 34.61 31.29
CA SER A 655 42.08 34.82 31.55
C SER A 655 42.71 33.58 32.17
N ASP A 656 42.01 32.94 33.10
CA ASP A 656 42.45 31.70 33.74
C ASP A 656 42.42 30.53 32.74
N ALA A 657 41.38 30.46 31.88
CA ALA A 657 41.27 29.49 30.79
C ALA A 657 42.49 29.55 29.84
N GLN A 658 42.82 30.73 29.33
CA GLN A 658 43.97 30.88 28.45
C GLN A 658 45.30 30.66 29.17
N THR A 659 45.39 30.97 30.46
CA THR A 659 46.61 30.69 31.26
C THR A 659 46.80 29.19 31.46
N PHE A 660 45.73 28.41 31.63
CA PHE A 660 45.80 26.95 31.69
C PHE A 660 46.38 26.39 30.38
N LEU A 661 45.83 26.77 29.23
CA LEU A 661 46.29 26.29 27.92
C LEU A 661 47.77 26.61 27.66
N GLN A 662 48.21 27.84 27.97
CA GLN A 662 49.62 28.25 27.84
C GLN A 662 50.58 27.45 28.74
N ASN A 663 50.12 26.93 29.87
CA ASN A 663 50.94 26.13 30.78
C ASN A 663 50.93 24.65 30.40
N ALA A 664 49.80 24.12 29.94
CA ALA A 664 49.65 22.75 29.48
C ALA A 664 50.61 22.41 28.32
N SER A 665 50.84 23.35 27.41
CA SER A 665 51.77 23.20 26.27
C SER A 665 53.25 23.04 26.61
N THR A 666 53.63 23.18 27.89
CA THR A 666 55.03 23.01 28.32
C THR A 666 55.45 21.55 28.46
N ASP A 667 54.51 20.60 28.45
CA ASP A 667 54.80 19.16 28.45
C ASP A 667 54.83 18.60 27.01
N ALA A 668 55.95 18.84 26.32
CA ALA A 668 56.17 18.38 24.94
C ALA A 668 56.25 16.84 24.77
N THR A 669 56.02 16.05 25.83
CA THR A 669 56.01 14.58 25.77
C THR A 669 54.61 13.98 25.57
N LEU A 670 53.57 14.79 25.74
CA LEU A 670 52.17 14.42 25.53
C LEU A 670 51.67 15.04 24.22
N ALA A 671 51.25 14.18 23.28
CA ALA A 671 50.36 14.63 22.21
C ALA A 671 48.96 14.70 22.82
N ALA A 672 48.49 15.91 23.16
CA ALA A 672 47.21 16.15 23.83
C ALA A 672 46.38 17.23 23.12
N VAL A 673 45.04 17.15 23.22
CA VAL A 673 44.14 18.30 23.02
C VAL A 673 43.95 18.95 24.38
N ASN A 674 44.19 20.25 24.51
CA ASN A 674 43.91 20.97 25.75
C ASN A 674 42.61 21.75 25.61
N VAL A 675 41.73 21.61 26.59
CA VAL A 675 40.40 22.24 26.60
C VAL A 675 40.18 22.97 27.93
N ALA A 676 39.71 24.22 27.86
CA ALA A 676 39.40 25.03 29.02
C ALA A 676 38.02 25.68 28.92
N LEU A 677 37.12 25.34 29.83
CA LEU A 677 35.80 25.97 29.95
C LEU A 677 35.88 27.21 30.86
N ASP A 678 35.51 28.38 30.34
CA ASP A 678 35.18 29.55 31.16
C ASP A 678 33.75 29.44 31.68
N SER A 679 33.62 29.02 32.94
CA SER A 679 32.31 28.85 33.61
C SER A 679 31.50 30.14 33.80
N SER A 680 32.11 31.33 33.59
CA SER A 680 31.41 32.61 33.70
C SER A 680 30.72 33.05 32.41
N SER A 681 31.25 32.62 31.25
CA SER A 681 30.74 32.97 29.92
C SER A 681 30.16 31.78 29.14
N GLY A 682 30.52 30.55 29.54
CA GLY A 682 30.23 29.33 28.79
C GLY A 682 31.20 29.09 27.63
N ASN A 683 32.22 29.93 27.45
CA ASN A 683 33.18 29.77 26.36
C ASN A 683 34.13 28.60 26.63
N LEU A 684 34.21 27.68 25.68
CA LEU A 684 35.12 26.57 25.65
C LEU A 684 36.29 26.89 24.73
N TYR A 685 37.48 27.07 25.28
CA TYR A 685 38.72 27.33 24.56
C TYR A 685 39.44 26.03 24.29
N ILE A 686 39.84 25.78 23.04
CA ILE A 686 40.47 24.53 22.59
C ILE A 686 41.81 24.86 21.92
N ASP A 687 42.86 24.17 22.35
CA ASP A 687 44.20 24.14 21.75
C ASP A 687 44.43 22.70 21.27
N ALA A 688 44.31 22.51 19.96
CA ALA A 688 44.25 21.20 19.30
C ALA A 688 45.63 20.66 18.92
N ASP A 689 46.65 21.52 18.81
CA ASP A 689 48.03 21.14 18.47
C ASP A 689 49.03 21.24 19.65
N ASN A 690 48.52 21.58 20.83
CA ASN A 690 49.28 21.70 22.09
C ASN A 690 50.38 22.76 22.01
N ASN A 691 50.16 23.88 21.31
CA ASN A 691 51.14 24.95 21.16
C ASN A 691 50.97 26.09 22.20
N GLY A 692 49.92 26.02 23.04
CA GLY A 692 49.59 27.00 24.08
C GLY A 692 48.80 28.21 23.56
N THR A 693 48.39 28.19 22.30
CA THR A 693 47.51 29.17 21.68
C THR A 693 46.16 28.54 21.41
N VAL A 694 45.10 29.33 21.55
CA VAL A 694 43.75 28.87 21.28
C VAL A 694 43.58 28.74 19.78
N ASP A 695 43.22 27.54 19.33
CA ASP A 695 42.91 27.24 17.94
C ASP A 695 41.45 27.56 17.64
N THR A 696 40.52 27.04 18.47
CA THR A 696 39.08 27.22 18.30
C THR A 696 38.39 27.59 19.62
N VAL A 697 37.28 28.30 19.54
CA VAL A 697 36.45 28.67 20.69
C VAL A 697 35.00 28.46 20.33
N ILE A 698 34.24 27.76 21.17
CA ILE A 698 32.77 27.64 21.04
C ILE A 698 32.08 28.12 22.31
N GLN A 699 30.86 28.63 22.22
CA GLN A 699 30.07 29.02 23.38
C GLN A 699 29.03 27.94 23.70
N LEU A 700 29.05 27.45 24.94
CA LEU A 700 28.08 26.51 25.47
C LEU A 700 27.13 27.25 26.44
N ASN A 701 25.93 27.58 25.99
CA ASN A 701 25.00 28.37 26.80
C ASN A 701 24.52 27.58 28.02
N GLY A 702 24.64 28.21 29.20
CA GLY A 702 24.18 27.62 30.46
C GLY A 702 25.11 26.56 31.06
N VAL A 703 26.23 26.23 30.40
CA VAL A 703 27.18 25.22 30.85
C VAL A 703 28.22 25.84 31.78
N THR A 704 28.28 25.34 33.02
CA THR A 704 29.23 25.83 34.05
C THR A 704 30.25 24.77 34.47
N THR A 705 30.04 23.51 34.07
CA THR A 705 30.91 22.36 34.35
C THR A 705 30.86 21.41 33.17
N ILE A 706 31.98 20.75 32.87
CA ILE A 706 32.09 19.73 31.82
C ILE A 706 33.18 18.72 32.22
N THR A 707 33.10 17.50 31.69
CA THR A 707 34.07 16.41 31.92
C THR A 707 34.54 15.85 30.59
N GLU A 708 35.59 15.04 30.59
CA GLU A 708 36.12 14.38 29.39
C GLU A 708 35.05 13.54 28.68
N ALA A 709 34.04 13.05 29.40
CA ALA A 709 32.88 12.34 28.84
C ALA A 709 32.08 13.14 27.80
N ALA A 710 32.22 14.47 27.74
CA ALA A 710 31.52 15.31 26.78
C ALA A 710 32.23 15.44 25.43
N PHE A 711 33.34 14.72 25.21
CA PHE A 711 34.20 14.89 24.04
C PHE A 711 34.48 13.56 23.33
N ILE A 712 34.59 13.62 22.02
CA ILE A 712 35.25 12.61 21.18
C ILE A 712 36.51 13.28 20.60
N ILE A 713 37.66 12.59 20.63
CA ILE A 713 38.96 13.06 20.10
C ILE A 713 39.59 12.03 19.16
#